data_AF-A0A7S2MG54-F1
#
_entry.id   AF-A0A7S2MG54-F1
#
_cell.length_a   1.000
_cell.length_b   1.000
_cell.length_c   1.000
_cell.angle_alpha   90.00
_cell.angle_beta   90.00
_cell.angle_gamma   90.00
#
_symmetry.space_group_name_H-M   'P 1'
#
loop_
_entity.id
_entity.type
_entity.pdbx_description
1 polymer ?
#
loop_
_entity_poly.entity_id
_entity_poly.type
_entity_poly.pdbx_seq_one_letter_code
_entity_poly.pdbx_strand_id
1 'polypeptide(L)'
;KESPDLGKLLDGVSPVWEHDVRYEVLKSSGSTPSDGSNEDKDTLRARCVASVIRFLDVFEEASVKFPAHRHLIGDTKAKARRRDRYFWPGMLLSDYDWSKNGVIANARQIQSEYWALTHFSLFISITTYLVVEAWLDRRSRLSVGTEVTVEPEGAVLSTAERLSPAKGSYYAVVHSAPVGEAAGRPEDEIYSVTVYDHPSKPDGTVIAGIPRERLRHRKKHTTAFIGITDEKRHNAITSQHMLNKQFEHWVSQLDKGKFWAWLGHSDNASHFKSGPMMHYWSGKMSELDFLKAVWIDFGCPGHGKGPWDGMGAVMKQQLTRDLTNGRILTESGYVRDPREVAEQLRKRFQTNEWMATHIDKSIHQIVVTYSQHNEITERPSVEHEFTPLTGKMSSFSFIALAHDQIARRERSCFCEGCFHQLGRATLRPAGYATLVCDECTSNQAYAALGVNERERPSTWHEQEAKDLGTGLAGRRVEAQAQGHQFATMLKALGFMAIQARERWSTTEEVHVKPGHCWYAQASDVLEVRKITKRDTIARQPYHPGDYCIRIGRYFDRDSADPSGLTLEEWQPELVFTEADKGEKLSISAGGHIKVGRQTREVYWGDKNNGDHQPAPISGVTITSVTDEWVRYGSGRNDRFRNPCVAGGFVINSSELRGVNFTLEVLDPPALQPRSSGRRAALVAAPLPKRYRLPTVLDDEHCGRCW
;
A
#
# COMPACT_ATOMS: atom_id res chain seq x y z
N LYS A 1 -8.38 -4.31 41.31
CA LYS A 1 -7.74 -2.99 41.46
C LYS A 1 -8.86 -2.02 41.75
N GLU A 2 -8.93 -1.57 42.99
CA GLU A 2 -9.98 -0.74 43.56
C GLU A 2 -10.12 0.56 42.76
N SER A 3 -11.37 0.88 42.39
CA SER A 3 -11.74 2.23 41.95
C SER A 3 -11.70 3.13 43.18
N PRO A 4 -11.15 4.36 43.10
CA PRO A 4 -11.25 5.30 44.20
C PRO A 4 -12.73 5.57 44.50
N ASP A 5 -13.05 5.58 45.79
CA ASP A 5 -14.37 5.80 46.38
C ASP A 5 -14.82 7.24 46.08
N LEU A 6 -15.37 7.45 44.88
CA LEU A 6 -15.96 8.71 44.45
C LEU A 6 -17.38 8.80 45.01
N GLY A 7 -17.51 9.50 46.14
CA GLY A 7 -18.72 10.20 46.55
C GLY A 7 -19.75 9.39 47.34
N LYS A 8 -19.54 9.23 48.65
CA LYS A 8 -20.69 9.10 49.57
C LYS A 8 -21.37 10.46 49.68
N LEU A 9 -22.70 10.48 49.49
CA LEU A 9 -23.51 11.67 49.70
C LEU A 9 -23.36 12.15 51.15
N LEU A 10 -23.33 13.47 51.35
CA LEU A 10 -23.36 14.06 52.69
C LEU A 10 -24.71 13.80 53.36
N ASP A 11 -24.73 13.72 54.69
CA ASP A 11 -25.97 13.56 55.46
C ASP A 11 -26.94 14.71 55.14
N GLY A 12 -28.20 14.37 54.83
CA GLY A 12 -29.27 15.32 54.50
C GLY A 12 -29.53 15.56 53.01
N VAL A 13 -28.83 14.85 52.11
CA VAL A 13 -29.10 14.90 50.67
C VAL A 13 -30.39 14.14 50.33
N SER A 14 -31.18 14.70 49.40
CA SER A 14 -32.48 14.14 48.98
C SER A 14 -32.36 12.67 48.53
N PRO A 15 -33.31 11.78 48.93
CA PRO A 15 -33.33 10.38 48.49
C PRO A 15 -33.40 10.22 46.97
N VAL A 16 -33.79 11.27 46.25
CA VAL A 16 -33.90 11.27 44.78
C VAL A 16 -32.58 10.92 44.10
N TRP A 17 -31.44 11.21 44.74
CA TRP A 17 -30.11 10.98 44.19
C TRP A 17 -29.67 9.51 44.27
N GLU A 18 -30.33 8.72 45.10
CA GLU A 18 -30.13 7.27 45.25
C GLU A 18 -31.06 6.46 44.34
N HIS A 19 -32.01 7.09 43.66
CA HIS A 19 -32.89 6.38 42.73
C HIS A 19 -32.10 5.83 41.55
N ASP A 20 -32.41 4.58 41.21
CA ASP A 20 -31.88 3.93 40.04
C ASP A 20 -32.53 4.50 38.77
N VAL A 21 -31.67 4.92 37.85
CA VAL A 21 -32.04 5.31 36.50
C VAL A 21 -31.59 4.23 35.53
N ARG A 22 -32.45 3.91 34.57
CA ARG A 22 -32.12 3.01 33.46
C ARG A 22 -31.65 3.85 32.28
N TYR A 23 -30.46 3.54 31.76
CA TYR A 23 -29.91 4.22 30.59
C TYR A 23 -29.16 3.22 29.69
N GLU A 24 -28.85 3.64 28.46
CA GLU A 24 -28.12 2.83 27.50
C GLU A 24 -26.76 3.47 27.19
N VAL A 25 -25.69 2.69 27.20
CA VAL A 25 -24.36 3.11 26.75
C VAL A 25 -23.93 2.30 25.54
N LEU A 26 -23.07 2.85 24.68
CA LEU A 26 -22.46 2.07 23.60
C LEU A 26 -21.44 1.09 24.19
N LYS A 27 -21.51 -0.18 23.81
CA LYS A 27 -20.52 -1.21 24.20
C LYS A 27 -19.14 -0.77 23.72
N SER A 28 -18.18 -0.59 24.62
CA SER A 28 -16.79 -0.33 24.26
C SER A 28 -16.11 -1.64 23.86
N SER A 29 -15.32 -1.63 22.78
CA SER A 29 -14.71 -2.82 22.17
C SER A 29 -13.72 -3.58 23.07
N GLY A 30 -13.48 -3.13 24.30
CA GLY A 30 -12.53 -3.73 25.25
C GLY A 30 -13.17 -4.45 26.45
N SER A 31 -14.50 -4.57 26.52
CA SER A 31 -15.20 -5.03 27.75
C SER A 31 -16.05 -6.29 27.61
N THR A 32 -16.04 -6.99 26.47
CA THR A 32 -16.62 -8.35 26.38
C THR A 32 -15.58 -9.41 26.73
N PRO A 33 -15.77 -10.19 27.81
CA PRO A 33 -15.20 -11.53 27.88
C PRO A 33 -15.65 -12.31 26.63
N SER A 34 -14.77 -13.14 26.09
CA SER A 34 -15.09 -14.02 24.97
C SER A 34 -15.73 -15.31 25.50
N ASP A 35 -16.87 -15.21 26.18
CA ASP A 35 -17.68 -16.35 26.56
C ASP A 35 -18.69 -16.58 25.44
N GLY A 36 -18.37 -17.53 24.55
CA GLY A 36 -19.01 -17.82 23.27
C GLY A 36 -20.48 -18.29 23.31
N SER A 37 -21.33 -17.62 24.07
CA SER A 37 -22.78 -17.74 24.00
C SER A 37 -23.32 -16.68 23.02
N ASN A 38 -24.13 -17.14 22.07
CA ASN A 38 -24.49 -16.39 20.86
C ASN A 38 -25.84 -15.66 20.98
N GLU A 39 -26.35 -15.43 22.18
CA GLU A 39 -27.76 -15.01 22.35
C GLU A 39 -27.98 -13.48 22.45
N ASP A 40 -26.93 -12.65 22.57
CA ASP A 40 -27.11 -11.20 22.88
C ASP A 40 -26.32 -10.25 21.94
N LYS A 41 -26.13 -10.66 20.67
CA LYS A 41 -25.24 -9.98 19.71
C LYS A 41 -25.83 -8.81 18.93
N ASP A 42 -27.11 -8.47 19.08
CA ASP A 42 -27.76 -7.54 18.13
C ASP A 42 -27.91 -6.08 18.59
N THR A 43 -27.43 -5.72 19.79
CA THR A 43 -27.37 -4.31 20.20
C THR A 43 -25.95 -3.87 20.50
N LEU A 44 -25.47 -2.85 19.76
CA LEU A 44 -24.29 -2.04 20.07
C LEU A 44 -24.42 -1.30 21.42
N ARG A 45 -25.57 -1.45 22.09
CA ARG A 45 -25.94 -0.79 23.33
C ARG A 45 -25.96 -1.79 24.46
N ALA A 46 -25.34 -1.44 25.58
CA ALA A 46 -25.48 -2.10 26.87
C ALA A 46 -26.52 -1.33 27.68
N ARG A 47 -27.48 -2.06 28.26
CA ARG A 47 -28.43 -1.50 29.22
C ARG A 47 -27.73 -1.42 30.57
N CYS A 48 -27.79 -0.25 31.19
CA CYS A 48 -27.23 0.04 32.50
C CYS A 48 -28.34 0.45 33.47
N VAL A 49 -28.16 0.08 34.73
CA VAL A 49 -28.96 0.55 35.86
C VAL A 49 -27.96 1.06 36.89
N ALA A 50 -28.08 2.33 37.28
CA ALA A 50 -27.24 2.92 38.31
C ALA A 50 -27.96 4.11 38.96
N SER A 51 -27.46 4.56 40.10
CA SER A 51 -27.97 5.77 40.77
C SER A 51 -27.91 7.00 39.85
N VAL A 52 -28.76 8.00 40.13
CA VAL A 52 -28.74 9.29 39.42
C VAL A 52 -27.34 9.88 39.35
N ILE A 53 -26.57 9.82 40.45
CA ILE A 53 -25.20 10.36 40.51
C ILE A 53 -24.30 9.65 39.50
N ARG A 54 -24.32 8.31 39.49
CA ARG A 54 -23.47 7.54 38.58
C ARG A 54 -23.87 7.76 37.13
N PHE A 55 -25.15 7.93 36.85
CA PHE A 55 -25.63 8.34 35.53
C PHE A 55 -25.09 9.73 35.15
N LEU A 56 -25.12 10.70 36.06
CA LEU A 56 -24.62 12.05 35.80
C LEU A 56 -23.11 12.10 35.58
N ASP A 57 -22.31 11.31 36.29
CA ASP A 57 -20.86 11.19 36.04
C ASP A 57 -20.59 10.69 34.61
N VAL A 58 -21.30 9.62 34.21
CA VAL A 58 -21.19 9.03 32.87
C VAL A 58 -21.70 9.99 31.80
N PHE A 59 -22.79 10.71 32.09
CA PHE A 59 -23.34 11.72 31.21
C PHE A 59 -22.40 12.91 31.07
N GLU A 60 -21.77 13.38 32.14
CA GLU A 60 -20.78 14.46 32.11
C GLU A 60 -19.59 14.06 31.23
N GLU A 61 -18.99 12.89 31.48
CA GLU A 61 -17.86 12.38 30.69
C GLU A 61 -18.19 12.28 29.19
N ALA A 62 -19.40 11.81 28.87
CA ALA A 62 -19.88 11.74 27.50
C ALA A 62 -20.16 13.15 26.91
N SER A 63 -20.84 14.00 27.67
CA SER A 63 -21.34 15.32 27.24
C SER A 63 -20.22 16.33 26.98
N VAL A 64 -19.12 16.28 27.73
CA VAL A 64 -17.94 17.15 27.56
C VAL A 64 -17.36 17.09 26.14
N LYS A 65 -17.52 15.96 25.44
CA LYS A 65 -17.02 15.76 24.07
C LYS A 65 -17.93 16.38 23.01
N PHE A 66 -19.21 16.61 23.31
CA PHE A 66 -20.20 17.06 22.32
C PHE A 66 -19.98 18.48 21.81
N PRO A 67 -19.66 19.51 22.63
CA PRO A 67 -19.39 20.85 22.11
C PRO A 67 -18.25 20.87 21.10
N ALA A 68 -17.13 20.20 21.41
CA ALA A 68 -15.97 20.11 20.52
C ALA A 68 -16.33 19.38 19.21
N HIS A 69 -17.06 18.27 19.30
CA HIS A 69 -17.54 17.52 18.14
C HIS A 69 -18.51 18.32 17.27
N ARG A 70 -19.48 19.00 17.88
CA ARG A 70 -20.45 19.85 17.16
C ARG A 70 -19.76 21.04 16.48
N HIS A 71 -18.77 21.63 17.15
CA HIS A 71 -17.93 22.66 16.55
C HIS A 71 -17.16 22.10 15.35
N LEU A 72 -16.55 20.92 15.46
CA LEU A 72 -15.84 20.27 14.36
C LEU A 72 -16.76 20.03 13.15
N ILE A 73 -17.98 19.54 13.35
CA ILE A 73 -18.97 19.38 12.27
C ILE A 73 -19.28 20.71 11.58
N GLY A 74 -19.56 21.75 12.37
CA GLY A 74 -19.85 23.09 11.84
C GLY A 74 -18.68 23.66 11.05
N ASP A 75 -17.48 23.50 11.57
CA ASP A 75 -16.21 23.92 10.98
C ASP A 75 -15.95 23.19 9.65
N THR A 76 -16.07 21.85 9.61
CA THR A 76 -15.94 21.05 8.37
C THR A 76 -16.96 21.49 7.30
N LYS A 77 -18.22 21.74 7.68
CA LYS A 77 -19.25 22.23 6.73
C LYS A 77 -18.96 23.64 6.22
N ALA A 78 -18.44 24.53 7.06
CA ALA A 78 -18.04 25.87 6.63
C ALA A 78 -16.85 25.80 5.66
N LYS A 79 -15.91 24.89 5.91
CA LYS A 79 -14.73 24.64 5.09
C LYS A 79 -15.05 24.01 3.74
N ALA A 80 -15.96 23.03 3.70
CA ALA A 80 -16.46 22.47 2.45
C ALA A 80 -17.12 23.56 1.58
N ARG A 81 -17.92 24.45 2.19
CA ARG A 81 -18.48 25.60 1.46
C ARG A 81 -17.40 26.54 0.92
N ARG A 82 -16.37 26.85 1.71
CA ARG A 82 -15.22 27.63 1.21
C ARG A 82 -14.51 26.92 0.07
N ARG A 83 -14.26 25.61 0.19
CA ARG A 83 -13.68 24.78 -0.87
C ARG A 83 -14.43 24.95 -2.19
N ASP A 84 -15.75 24.82 -2.15
CA ASP A 84 -16.60 24.91 -3.34
C ASP A 84 -16.68 26.34 -3.92
N ARG A 85 -16.39 27.38 -3.11
CA ARG A 85 -16.37 28.79 -3.53
C ARG A 85 -15.03 29.23 -4.11
N TYR A 86 -13.92 28.68 -3.63
CA TYR A 86 -12.57 29.12 -3.99
C TYR A 86 -11.89 28.29 -5.08
N PHE A 87 -12.31 27.06 -5.36
CA PHE A 87 -11.70 26.29 -6.45
C PHE A 87 -11.97 26.94 -7.82
N TRP A 88 -11.06 26.75 -8.77
CA TRP A 88 -11.13 27.34 -10.12
C TRP A 88 -10.83 26.28 -11.20
N PRO A 89 -10.97 26.61 -12.50
CA PRO A 89 -10.71 25.65 -13.57
C PRO A 89 -9.28 25.11 -13.49
N GLY A 90 -9.10 23.82 -13.75
CA GLY A 90 -7.84 23.13 -13.44
C GLY A 90 -7.90 22.17 -12.27
N MET A 91 -8.87 22.34 -11.36
CA MET A 91 -8.94 21.56 -10.13
C MET A 91 -10.04 20.49 -10.22
N LEU A 92 -9.69 19.25 -9.88
CA LEU A 92 -10.61 18.12 -9.76
C LEU A 92 -10.99 17.95 -8.28
N LEU A 93 -12.24 18.27 -7.94
CA LEU A 93 -12.78 17.98 -6.60
C LEU A 93 -13.39 16.58 -6.62
N SER A 94 -12.84 15.63 -5.86
CA SER A 94 -13.27 14.24 -5.89
C SER A 94 -13.74 13.78 -4.52
N ASP A 95 -15.05 13.59 -4.37
CA ASP A 95 -15.66 12.99 -3.18
C ASP A 95 -15.78 11.48 -3.39
N TYR A 96 -15.07 10.65 -2.62
CA TYR A 96 -15.05 9.20 -2.83
C TYR A 96 -15.13 8.38 -1.54
N ASP A 97 -15.76 7.20 -1.65
CA ASP A 97 -15.91 6.22 -0.56
C ASP A 97 -16.42 4.86 -1.11
N TRP A 98 -16.38 3.83 -0.27
CA TRP A 98 -17.11 2.58 -0.48
C TRP A 98 -18.56 2.71 -0.05
N SER A 99 -19.50 2.43 -0.96
CA SER A 99 -20.89 2.18 -0.56
C SER A 99 -21.03 0.77 0.00
N LYS A 100 -21.96 0.57 0.94
CA LYS A 100 -22.35 -0.77 1.41
C LYS A 100 -22.59 -1.71 0.23
N ASN A 101 -22.03 -2.93 0.31
CA ASN A 101 -22.15 -3.96 -0.71
C ASN A 101 -23.58 -4.14 -1.20
N GLY A 102 -23.72 -4.29 -2.51
CA GLY A 102 -24.99 -4.62 -3.17
C GLY A 102 -25.23 -6.13 -3.18
N VAL A 103 -26.50 -6.49 -3.24
CA VAL A 103 -26.96 -7.88 -3.35
C VAL A 103 -27.51 -8.10 -4.75
N ILE A 104 -27.10 -9.19 -5.39
CA ILE A 104 -27.67 -9.68 -6.64
C ILE A 104 -28.77 -10.67 -6.27
N ALA A 105 -30.02 -10.19 -6.19
CA ALA A 105 -31.17 -11.01 -5.88
C ALA A 105 -31.93 -11.32 -7.18
N ASN A 106 -31.89 -12.58 -7.63
CA ASN A 106 -32.65 -12.99 -8.81
C ASN A 106 -34.10 -13.28 -8.41
N ALA A 107 -35.07 -12.69 -9.12
CA ALA A 107 -36.50 -12.78 -8.80
C ALA A 107 -37.08 -14.22 -8.85
N ARG A 108 -36.32 -15.21 -9.35
CA ARG A 108 -36.73 -16.62 -9.49
C ARG A 108 -35.96 -17.59 -8.59
N GLN A 109 -35.18 -17.11 -7.62
CA GLN A 109 -34.43 -18.00 -6.72
C GLN A 109 -35.36 -18.68 -5.71
N ILE A 110 -35.20 -19.99 -5.57
CA ILE A 110 -35.94 -20.83 -4.61
C ILE A 110 -35.43 -20.48 -3.20
N GLN A 111 -36.29 -20.51 -2.18
CA GLN A 111 -35.98 -20.07 -0.80
C GLN A 111 -34.71 -20.71 -0.19
N SER A 112 -34.31 -21.90 -0.63
CA SER A 112 -33.09 -22.59 -0.20
C SER A 112 -31.79 -21.98 -0.76
N GLU A 113 -31.83 -21.20 -1.84
CA GLU A 113 -30.64 -20.52 -2.41
C GLU A 113 -30.36 -19.17 -1.76
N TYR A 114 -31.24 -18.68 -0.90
CA TYR A 114 -31.07 -17.42 -0.16
C TYR A 114 -29.82 -17.41 0.73
N TRP A 115 -29.25 -18.58 1.04
CA TRP A 115 -28.01 -18.75 1.80
C TRP A 115 -26.74 -18.50 0.97
N ALA A 116 -26.86 -18.35 -0.36
CA ALA A 116 -25.75 -18.14 -1.29
C ALA A 116 -25.87 -16.83 -2.09
N LEU A 117 -26.40 -15.76 -1.48
CA LEU A 117 -26.55 -14.46 -2.15
C LEU A 117 -25.20 -13.96 -2.71
N THR A 118 -25.15 -13.72 -4.03
CA THR A 118 -23.99 -13.09 -4.67
C THR A 118 -23.99 -11.60 -4.32
N HIS A 119 -22.82 -11.09 -3.92
CA HIS A 119 -22.66 -9.69 -3.55
C HIS A 119 -21.61 -9.04 -4.44
N PHE A 120 -21.75 -7.73 -4.64
CA PHE A 120 -20.75 -6.89 -5.32
C PHE A 120 -20.38 -5.70 -4.43
N SER A 121 -19.12 -5.26 -4.51
CA SER A 121 -18.69 -4.01 -3.88
C SER A 121 -18.89 -2.83 -4.82
N LEU A 122 -19.16 -1.67 -4.25
CA LEU A 122 -19.32 -0.41 -4.98
C LEU A 122 -18.36 0.63 -4.41
N PHE A 123 -17.33 0.98 -5.17
CA PHE A 123 -16.54 2.17 -4.95
C PHE A 123 -17.16 3.32 -5.71
N ILE A 124 -17.52 4.40 -5.02
CA ILE A 124 -18.14 5.56 -5.63
C ILE A 124 -17.16 6.72 -5.53
N SER A 125 -16.88 7.36 -6.67
CA SER A 125 -16.16 8.62 -6.71
C SER A 125 -16.96 9.63 -7.53
N ILE A 126 -17.24 10.80 -6.97
CA ILE A 126 -17.96 11.88 -7.63
C ILE A 126 -16.99 13.03 -7.82
N THR A 127 -16.62 13.29 -9.07
CA THR A 127 -15.65 14.32 -9.40
C THR A 127 -16.32 15.51 -10.07
N THR A 128 -16.07 16.69 -9.52
CA THR A 128 -16.59 17.97 -9.99
C THR A 128 -15.45 18.89 -10.41
N TYR A 129 -15.62 19.61 -11.51
CA TYR A 129 -14.69 20.64 -11.99
C TYR A 129 -15.44 21.80 -12.64
N LEU A 130 -14.76 22.94 -12.86
CA LEU A 130 -15.32 24.08 -13.60
C LEU A 130 -15.01 23.98 -15.09
N VAL A 131 -16.01 24.25 -15.93
CA VAL A 131 -15.87 24.28 -17.39
C VAL A 131 -15.08 25.52 -17.80
N VAL A 132 -13.90 25.32 -18.39
CA VAL A 132 -12.97 26.39 -18.80
C VAL A 132 -13.62 27.38 -19.76
N GLU A 133 -14.38 26.91 -20.74
CA GLU A 133 -15.04 27.79 -21.73
C GLU A 133 -16.06 28.73 -21.08
N ALA A 134 -16.88 28.22 -20.16
CA ALA A 134 -17.82 29.03 -19.41
C ALA A 134 -17.11 30.03 -18.49
N TRP A 135 -15.98 29.63 -17.91
CA TRP A 135 -15.16 30.51 -17.08
C TRP A 135 -14.58 31.68 -17.89
N LEU A 136 -14.05 31.40 -19.08
CA LEU A 136 -13.41 32.41 -19.96
C LEU A 136 -14.41 33.24 -20.75
N ASP A 137 -15.67 32.81 -20.85
CA ASP A 137 -16.72 33.56 -21.54
C ASP A 137 -17.05 34.86 -20.79
N ARG A 138 -16.89 35.98 -21.52
CA ARG A 138 -17.12 37.36 -21.05
C ARG A 138 -18.33 38.01 -21.69
N ARG A 139 -19.06 37.30 -22.55
CA ARG A 139 -20.07 37.89 -23.43
C ARG A 139 -21.44 37.31 -23.20
N SER A 140 -21.55 36.00 -22.97
CA SER A 140 -22.87 35.40 -22.83
C SER A 140 -23.54 35.89 -21.57
N ARG A 141 -24.79 36.28 -21.69
CA ARG A 141 -25.62 36.77 -20.58
C ARG A 141 -25.74 35.73 -19.48
N LEU A 142 -25.67 36.19 -18.23
CA LEU A 142 -25.85 35.33 -17.06
C LEU A 142 -27.25 35.50 -16.49
N SER A 143 -27.88 34.39 -16.10
CA SER A 143 -29.18 34.40 -15.43
C SER A 143 -29.04 34.76 -13.95
N VAL A 144 -30.13 35.28 -13.37
CA VAL A 144 -30.25 35.41 -11.91
C VAL A 144 -30.06 34.04 -11.26
N GLY A 145 -29.32 33.99 -10.16
CA GLY A 145 -28.98 32.75 -9.46
C GLY A 145 -27.70 32.06 -9.97
N THR A 146 -27.09 32.52 -11.07
CA THR A 146 -25.83 31.96 -11.57
C THR A 146 -24.68 32.23 -10.58
N GLU A 147 -23.94 31.17 -10.23
CA GLU A 147 -22.72 31.27 -9.43
C GLU A 147 -21.58 31.88 -10.25
N VAL A 148 -20.89 32.87 -9.69
CA VAL A 148 -19.79 33.57 -10.36
C VAL A 148 -18.60 33.79 -9.42
N THR A 149 -17.41 33.86 -9.99
CA THR A 149 -16.26 34.51 -9.36
C THR A 149 -16.14 35.90 -9.93
N VAL A 150 -16.10 36.91 -9.06
CA VAL A 150 -15.97 38.32 -9.46
C VAL A 150 -14.51 38.71 -9.36
N GLU A 151 -13.91 39.10 -10.48
CA GLU A 151 -12.54 39.61 -10.51
C GLU A 151 -12.52 41.12 -10.16
N PRO A 152 -11.51 41.62 -9.42
CA PRO A 152 -11.43 43.04 -9.03
C PRO A 152 -11.27 43.98 -10.22
N GLU A 153 -11.62 45.25 -10.01
CA GLU A 153 -11.43 46.30 -11.00
C GLU A 153 -9.93 46.61 -11.18
N GLY A 154 -9.51 46.83 -12.41
CA GLY A 154 -8.10 47.11 -12.74
C GLY A 154 -7.16 45.91 -12.59
N ALA A 155 -7.66 44.73 -12.21
CA ALA A 155 -6.86 43.52 -12.12
C ALA A 155 -6.60 42.88 -13.49
N VAL A 156 -5.49 42.16 -13.60
CA VAL A 156 -5.24 41.29 -14.77
C VAL A 156 -6.19 40.11 -14.68
N LEU A 157 -7.24 40.17 -15.50
CA LEU A 157 -8.32 39.19 -15.59
C LEU A 157 -7.80 37.82 -16.07
N SER A 158 -8.44 36.73 -15.62
CA SER A 158 -8.09 35.37 -16.06
C SER A 158 -8.25 35.17 -17.58
N THR A 159 -7.31 34.42 -18.16
CA THR A 159 -7.20 34.13 -19.61
C THR A 159 -6.98 32.64 -19.86
N ALA A 160 -6.91 32.23 -21.12
CA ALA A 160 -6.63 30.84 -21.48
C ALA A 160 -5.26 30.36 -20.95
N GLU A 161 -4.27 31.26 -20.88
CA GLU A 161 -2.92 30.99 -20.36
C GLU A 161 -2.89 31.03 -18.82
N ARG A 162 -3.84 31.74 -18.19
CA ARG A 162 -3.91 31.92 -16.75
C ARG A 162 -5.36 31.80 -16.25
N LEU A 163 -5.74 30.58 -15.89
CA LEU A 163 -7.07 30.27 -15.36
C LEU A 163 -7.26 30.67 -13.90
N SER A 164 -6.18 30.93 -13.16
CA SER A 164 -6.28 31.36 -11.76
C SER A 164 -6.98 32.71 -11.67
N PRO A 165 -7.93 32.88 -10.73
CA PRO A 165 -8.59 34.15 -10.53
C PRO A 165 -7.59 35.23 -10.09
N ALA A 166 -7.88 36.48 -10.42
CA ALA A 166 -7.09 37.61 -9.94
C ALA A 166 -7.10 37.68 -8.40
N LYS A 167 -5.98 38.13 -7.80
CA LYS A 167 -5.88 38.30 -6.33
C LYS A 167 -6.97 39.25 -5.82
N GLY A 168 -7.69 38.86 -4.78
CA GLY A 168 -8.82 39.60 -4.24
C GLY A 168 -10.16 39.32 -4.95
N SER A 169 -10.19 38.34 -5.85
CA SER A 169 -11.46 37.83 -6.39
C SER A 169 -12.29 37.18 -5.29
N TYR A 170 -13.61 37.25 -5.43
CA TYR A 170 -14.54 36.69 -4.45
C TYR A 170 -15.68 35.94 -5.13
N TYR A 171 -16.32 35.06 -4.37
CA TYR A 171 -17.49 34.32 -4.82
C TYR A 171 -18.75 35.19 -4.72
N ALA A 172 -19.62 35.10 -5.72
CA ALA A 172 -20.92 35.75 -5.68
C ALA A 172 -21.96 34.96 -6.46
N VAL A 173 -23.21 35.37 -6.31
CA VAL A 173 -24.35 34.86 -7.09
C VAL A 173 -25.02 36.04 -7.79
N VAL A 174 -25.35 35.92 -9.07
CA VAL A 174 -26.04 36.98 -9.81
C VAL A 174 -27.37 37.29 -9.15
N HIS A 175 -27.53 38.53 -8.68
CA HIS A 175 -28.72 39.03 -8.00
C HIS A 175 -29.71 39.64 -9.00
N SER A 176 -29.20 40.48 -9.91
CA SER A 176 -29.97 40.97 -11.05
C SER A 176 -29.09 41.00 -12.30
N ALA A 177 -29.71 40.66 -13.42
CA ALA A 177 -29.14 40.80 -14.75
C ALA A 177 -29.71 42.07 -15.42
N PRO A 178 -29.03 42.63 -16.44
CA PRO A 178 -29.58 43.69 -17.28
C PRO A 178 -30.95 43.27 -17.84
N VAL A 179 -31.79 44.23 -18.24
CA VAL A 179 -33.10 44.00 -18.86
C VAL A 179 -33.07 44.56 -20.29
N GLY A 180 -33.61 43.82 -21.27
CA GLY A 180 -33.56 44.20 -22.70
C GLY A 180 -32.32 43.67 -23.45
N GLU A 181 -32.18 44.05 -24.72
CA GLU A 181 -30.98 43.79 -25.54
C GLU A 181 -29.84 44.74 -25.13
N ALA A 182 -28.58 44.28 -25.26
CA ALA A 182 -27.41 45.07 -24.90
C ALA A 182 -27.38 46.38 -25.70
N ALA A 183 -27.47 47.53 -25.03
CA ALA A 183 -27.35 48.84 -25.66
C ALA A 183 -25.90 49.16 -26.12
N GLY A 184 -24.95 48.25 -25.91
CA GLY A 184 -23.52 48.37 -26.18
C GLY A 184 -22.84 47.01 -26.31
N ARG A 185 -21.53 46.90 -26.02
CA ARG A 185 -20.86 45.59 -26.06
C ARG A 185 -21.41 44.71 -24.94
N PRO A 186 -21.69 43.41 -25.18
CA PRO A 186 -22.20 42.51 -24.14
C PRO A 186 -21.30 42.42 -22.89
N GLU A 187 -20.00 42.68 -23.06
CA GLU A 187 -18.99 42.69 -21.99
C GLU A 187 -19.20 43.85 -20.99
N ASP A 188 -19.80 44.95 -21.44
CA ASP A 188 -20.06 46.17 -20.67
C ASP A 188 -21.41 46.12 -19.93
N GLU A 189 -22.21 45.06 -20.13
CA GLU A 189 -23.48 44.88 -19.44
C GLU A 189 -23.30 44.86 -17.92
N ILE A 190 -24.14 45.63 -17.21
CA ILE A 190 -24.03 45.83 -15.77
C ILE A 190 -24.95 44.87 -15.00
N TYR A 191 -24.34 44.15 -14.07
CA TYR A 191 -24.99 43.20 -13.18
C TYR A 191 -24.98 43.71 -11.73
N SER A 192 -25.88 43.17 -10.92
CA SER A 192 -25.71 43.15 -9.47
C SER A 192 -25.53 41.72 -8.97
N VAL A 193 -24.75 41.55 -7.92
CA VAL A 193 -24.43 40.24 -7.36
C VAL A 193 -24.59 40.26 -5.83
N THR A 194 -25.04 39.14 -5.27
CA THR A 194 -25.01 38.86 -3.84
C THR A 194 -23.68 38.21 -3.51
N VAL A 195 -22.86 38.86 -2.68
CA VAL A 195 -21.49 38.42 -2.38
C VAL A 195 -21.45 37.43 -1.22
N TYR A 196 -20.52 36.48 -1.29
CA TYR A 196 -20.13 35.63 -0.17
C TYR A 196 -18.60 35.53 -0.11
N ASP A 197 -18.04 35.59 1.10
CA ASP A 197 -16.59 35.62 1.35
C ASP A 197 -15.85 36.84 0.77
N HIS A 198 -16.50 37.99 0.67
CA HIS A 198 -15.83 39.24 0.30
C HIS A 198 -14.98 39.78 1.47
N PRO A 199 -13.71 40.20 1.27
CA PRO A 199 -12.81 40.57 2.36
C PRO A 199 -13.30 41.75 3.21
N SER A 200 -14.06 42.68 2.60
CA SER A 200 -14.58 43.88 3.28
C SER A 200 -16.11 44.00 3.32
N LYS A 201 -16.86 42.99 2.88
CA LYS A 201 -18.33 43.05 2.83
C LYS A 201 -18.93 41.83 3.53
N PRO A 202 -19.97 42.00 4.36
CA PRO A 202 -20.68 40.87 4.95
C PRO A 202 -21.28 39.95 3.89
N ASP A 203 -21.30 38.65 4.17
CA ASP A 203 -22.01 37.65 3.37
C ASP A 203 -23.48 38.07 3.18
N GLY A 204 -23.97 37.98 1.92
CA GLY A 204 -25.32 38.38 1.55
C GLY A 204 -25.47 39.83 1.12
N THR A 205 -24.40 40.64 1.17
CA THR A 205 -24.44 42.02 0.65
C THR A 205 -24.66 42.02 -0.87
N VAL A 206 -25.54 42.90 -1.36
CA VAL A 206 -25.72 43.12 -2.80
C VAL A 206 -24.80 44.25 -3.27
N ILE A 207 -24.00 43.97 -4.31
CA ILE A 207 -23.15 44.96 -4.99
C ILE A 207 -23.66 45.11 -6.41
N ALA A 208 -23.98 46.34 -6.82
CA ALA A 208 -24.37 46.69 -8.18
C ALA A 208 -23.20 47.30 -8.96
N GLY A 209 -23.37 47.47 -10.28
CA GLY A 209 -22.37 48.17 -11.10
C GLY A 209 -21.24 47.28 -11.61
N ILE A 210 -21.40 45.95 -11.60
CA ILE A 210 -20.33 45.03 -12.00
C ILE A 210 -20.49 44.69 -13.49
N PRO A 211 -19.51 45.01 -14.34
CA PRO A 211 -19.57 44.67 -15.76
C PRO A 211 -19.40 43.17 -15.98
N ARG A 212 -20.05 42.64 -17.03
CA ARG A 212 -20.03 41.22 -17.41
C ARG A 212 -18.62 40.68 -17.61
N GLU A 213 -17.70 41.48 -18.13
CA GLU A 213 -16.32 41.09 -18.38
C GLU A 213 -15.54 40.64 -17.13
N ARG A 214 -15.99 41.06 -15.93
CA ARG A 214 -15.39 40.72 -14.63
C ARG A 214 -16.03 39.51 -13.96
N LEU A 215 -17.14 39.02 -14.50
CA LEU A 215 -17.85 37.86 -13.97
C LEU A 215 -17.33 36.59 -14.65
N ARG A 216 -16.81 35.65 -13.86
CA ARG A 216 -16.43 34.31 -14.31
C ARG A 216 -17.53 33.33 -13.94
N HIS A 217 -18.21 32.77 -14.92
CA HIS A 217 -19.30 31.82 -14.67
C HIS A 217 -18.73 30.51 -14.10
N ARG A 218 -19.17 30.14 -12.90
CA ARG A 218 -18.77 28.91 -12.22
C ARG A 218 -19.63 27.72 -12.67
N LYS A 219 -19.66 27.46 -13.98
CA LYS A 219 -20.38 26.29 -14.52
C LYS A 219 -19.66 25.01 -14.12
N LYS A 220 -20.28 24.23 -13.23
CA LYS A 220 -19.76 22.94 -12.75
C LYS A 220 -20.10 21.84 -13.77
N HIS A 221 -19.17 20.92 -13.96
CA HIS A 221 -19.41 19.63 -14.58
C HIS A 221 -19.06 18.53 -13.59
N THR A 222 -19.90 17.50 -13.52
CA THR A 222 -19.79 16.46 -12.50
C THR A 222 -19.91 15.07 -13.12
N THR A 223 -18.86 14.26 -12.94
CA THR A 223 -18.79 12.87 -13.38
C THR A 223 -18.80 11.94 -12.16
N ALA A 224 -19.73 11.00 -12.12
CA ALA A 224 -19.79 9.96 -11.10
C ALA A 224 -19.19 8.65 -11.61
N PHE A 225 -18.09 8.22 -11.01
CA PHE A 225 -17.43 6.95 -11.24
C PHE A 225 -18.00 5.89 -10.31
N ILE A 226 -18.47 4.79 -10.90
CA ILE A 226 -19.06 3.64 -10.22
C ILE A 226 -18.13 2.45 -10.47
N GLY A 227 -17.23 2.21 -9.52
CA GLY A 227 -16.30 1.08 -9.53
C GLY A 227 -16.95 -0.15 -8.93
N ILE A 228 -16.99 -1.24 -9.70
CA ILE A 228 -17.61 -2.50 -9.29
C ILE A 228 -16.54 -3.59 -9.23
N THR A 229 -16.54 -4.37 -8.15
CA THR A 229 -15.64 -5.52 -8.00
C THR A 229 -16.28 -6.67 -7.22
N ASP A 230 -15.79 -7.87 -7.46
CA ASP A 230 -16.11 -9.11 -6.74
C ASP A 230 -15.20 -9.35 -5.53
N GLU A 231 -14.17 -8.51 -5.30
CA GLU A 231 -13.16 -8.73 -4.25
C GLU A 231 -13.74 -8.62 -2.82
N LYS A 232 -14.86 -7.89 -2.63
CA LYS A 232 -15.53 -7.64 -1.33
C LYS A 232 -14.65 -6.97 -0.26
N ARG A 233 -13.38 -6.71 -0.53
CA ARG A 233 -12.43 -6.05 0.38
C ARG A 233 -12.53 -4.54 0.21
N HIS A 234 -12.89 -3.84 1.28
CA HIS A 234 -12.86 -2.37 1.35
C HIS A 234 -11.56 -1.93 2.02
N ASN A 235 -10.44 -2.08 1.30
CA ASN A 235 -9.11 -1.74 1.79
C ASN A 235 -8.39 -0.74 0.89
N ALA A 236 -7.26 -0.23 1.38
CA ALA A 236 -6.45 0.77 0.69
C ALA A 236 -6.11 0.36 -0.74
N ILE A 237 -5.56 -0.83 -0.95
CA ILE A 237 -5.13 -1.31 -2.26
C ILE A 237 -6.29 -1.36 -3.27
N THR A 238 -7.43 -1.89 -2.86
CA THR A 238 -8.61 -1.94 -3.74
C THR A 238 -9.09 -0.53 -4.09
N SER A 239 -9.07 0.41 -3.13
CA SER A 239 -9.38 1.82 -3.38
C SER A 239 -8.39 2.46 -4.37
N GLN A 240 -7.09 2.18 -4.23
CA GLN A 240 -6.04 2.67 -5.13
C GLN A 240 -6.29 2.20 -6.57
N HIS A 241 -6.60 0.92 -6.75
CA HIS A 241 -6.94 0.37 -8.06
C HIS A 241 -8.14 1.09 -8.70
N MET A 242 -9.21 1.31 -7.93
CA MET A 242 -10.40 2.01 -8.43
C MET A 242 -10.12 3.47 -8.78
N LEU A 243 -9.28 4.15 -7.99
CA LEU A 243 -8.81 5.50 -8.30
C LEU A 243 -7.89 5.52 -9.52
N ASN A 244 -7.03 4.52 -9.72
CA ASN A 244 -6.23 4.37 -10.93
C ASN A 244 -7.12 4.24 -12.18
N LYS A 245 -8.19 3.44 -12.12
CA LYS A 245 -9.19 3.36 -13.21
C LYS A 245 -9.86 4.69 -13.52
N GLN A 246 -10.10 5.51 -12.50
CA GLN A 246 -10.59 6.86 -12.69
C GLN A 246 -9.53 7.78 -13.34
N PHE A 247 -8.27 7.68 -12.93
CA PHE A 247 -7.20 8.45 -13.56
C PHE A 247 -6.96 8.03 -15.01
N GLU A 248 -7.04 6.74 -15.35
CA GLU A 248 -7.01 6.24 -16.74
C GLU A 248 -8.07 6.93 -17.60
N HIS A 249 -9.31 7.05 -17.08
CA HIS A 249 -10.38 7.79 -17.76
C HIS A 249 -10.00 9.26 -17.98
N TRP A 250 -9.52 9.95 -16.95
CA TRP A 250 -9.12 11.35 -17.08
C TRP A 250 -7.97 11.54 -18.06
N VAL A 251 -6.94 10.69 -18.01
CA VAL A 251 -5.81 10.72 -18.94
C VAL A 251 -6.27 10.49 -20.39
N SER A 252 -7.25 9.61 -20.62
CA SER A 252 -7.81 9.35 -21.96
C SER A 252 -8.67 10.50 -22.51
N GLN A 253 -9.30 11.28 -21.63
CA GLN A 253 -10.24 12.36 -21.97
C GLN A 253 -9.56 13.74 -21.94
N LEU A 254 -8.32 13.80 -21.46
CA LEU A 254 -7.61 15.04 -21.19
C LEU A 254 -7.21 15.74 -22.49
N ASP A 255 -7.90 16.83 -22.78
CA ASP A 255 -7.26 17.99 -23.37
C ASP A 255 -6.23 18.51 -22.35
N LYS A 256 -4.97 18.07 -22.50
CA LYS A 256 -3.89 18.03 -21.50
C LYS A 256 -3.55 19.36 -20.81
N GLY A 257 -4.14 20.49 -21.25
CA GLY A 257 -4.00 21.80 -20.62
C GLY A 257 -5.02 22.13 -19.53
N LYS A 258 -6.05 21.30 -19.29
CA LYS A 258 -7.23 21.70 -18.49
C LYS A 258 -7.23 21.32 -17.01
N PHE A 259 -6.38 20.39 -16.56
CA PHE A 259 -6.32 19.97 -15.14
C PHE A 259 -4.90 19.99 -14.60
N TRP A 260 -4.73 20.46 -13.37
CA TRP A 260 -3.43 20.54 -12.68
C TRP A 260 -3.48 20.11 -11.21
N ALA A 261 -4.65 19.94 -10.61
CA ALA A 261 -4.78 19.62 -9.20
C ALA A 261 -5.84 18.57 -8.91
N TRP A 262 -5.56 17.76 -7.89
CA TRP A 262 -6.50 16.82 -7.30
C TRP A 262 -6.83 17.20 -5.86
N LEU A 263 -8.11 17.35 -5.55
CA LEU A 263 -8.61 17.61 -4.21
C LEU A 263 -9.56 16.47 -3.84
N GLY A 264 -9.00 15.43 -3.23
CA GLY A 264 -9.74 14.29 -2.73
C GLY A 264 -10.42 14.60 -1.40
N HIS A 265 -11.64 14.11 -1.23
CA HIS A 265 -12.33 14.11 0.04
C HIS A 265 -12.99 12.75 0.26
N SER A 266 -12.81 12.22 1.47
CA SER A 266 -13.38 10.94 1.89
C SER A 266 -14.03 11.06 3.25
N ASP A 267 -14.94 10.13 3.51
CA ASP A 267 -15.33 9.79 4.87
C ASP A 267 -14.05 9.36 5.64
N ASN A 268 -13.95 9.72 6.92
CA ASN A 268 -12.73 9.52 7.71
C ASN A 268 -12.50 8.03 8.10
N ALA A 269 -12.82 7.09 7.20
CA ALA A 269 -12.55 5.68 7.38
C ALA A 269 -11.05 5.38 7.42
N SER A 270 -10.72 4.36 8.22
CA SER A 270 -9.35 3.96 8.51
C SER A 270 -8.57 3.50 7.28
N HIS A 271 -9.24 2.89 6.29
CA HIS A 271 -8.58 2.39 5.10
C HIS A 271 -8.16 3.52 4.15
N PHE A 272 -8.90 4.64 4.08
CA PHE A 272 -8.45 5.84 3.35
C PHE A 272 -7.39 6.64 4.09
N LYS A 273 -7.46 6.67 5.42
CA LYS A 273 -6.50 7.33 6.31
C LYS A 273 -5.40 6.38 6.81
N SER A 274 -4.73 5.74 5.86
CA SER A 274 -3.75 4.67 6.11
C SER A 274 -2.39 4.98 5.47
N GLY A 275 -1.33 4.33 5.97
CA GLY A 275 0.02 4.40 5.40
C GLY A 275 0.04 4.09 3.89
N PRO A 276 -0.55 2.96 3.44
CA PRO A 276 -0.62 2.64 2.01
C PRO A 276 -1.28 3.73 1.17
N MET A 277 -2.39 4.32 1.63
CA MET A 277 -3.06 5.40 0.89
C MET A 277 -2.25 6.69 0.84
N MET A 278 -1.57 7.05 1.93
CA MET A 278 -0.74 8.24 1.94
C MET A 278 0.53 8.07 1.09
N HIS A 279 1.12 6.88 1.09
CA HIS A 279 2.19 6.50 0.17
C HIS A 279 1.73 6.65 -1.28
N TYR A 280 0.59 6.04 -1.63
CA TYR A 280 -0.04 6.17 -2.95
C TYR A 280 -0.24 7.62 -3.38
N TRP A 281 -0.83 8.47 -2.51
CA TRP A 281 -1.07 9.87 -2.85
C TRP A 281 0.21 10.68 -3.00
N SER A 282 1.26 10.35 -2.24
CA SER A 282 2.56 11.01 -2.34
C SER A 282 3.26 10.78 -3.69
N GLY A 283 3.04 9.62 -4.31
CA GLY A 283 3.61 9.27 -5.63
C GLY A 283 2.85 9.85 -6.83
N LYS A 284 1.60 10.31 -6.66
CA LYS A 284 0.77 10.72 -7.81
C LYS A 284 1.28 11.91 -8.60
N MET A 285 1.98 12.85 -7.97
CA MET A 285 2.57 13.99 -8.70
C MET A 285 3.78 13.57 -9.56
N SER A 286 4.46 12.45 -9.23
CA SER A 286 5.53 11.88 -10.08
C SER A 286 5.00 10.92 -11.14
N GLU A 287 3.85 10.29 -10.92
CA GLU A 287 3.23 9.36 -11.88
C GLU A 287 2.39 10.06 -12.95
N LEU A 288 1.77 11.21 -12.61
CA LEU A 288 0.83 11.92 -13.47
C LEU A 288 1.35 13.33 -13.74
N ASP A 289 2.02 13.53 -14.88
CA ASP A 289 2.68 14.79 -15.28
C ASP A 289 1.78 16.05 -15.21
N PHE A 290 0.46 15.87 -15.37
CA PHE A 290 -0.48 16.99 -15.30
C PHE A 290 -0.70 17.46 -13.86
N LEU A 291 -0.55 16.61 -12.84
CA LEU A 291 -0.77 16.96 -11.44
C LEU A 291 0.41 17.72 -10.85
N LYS A 292 0.15 18.96 -10.44
CA LYS A 292 1.08 19.83 -9.71
C LYS A 292 0.75 19.93 -8.21
N ALA A 293 -0.44 19.47 -7.82
CA ALA A 293 -0.85 19.44 -6.42
C ALA A 293 -1.87 18.34 -6.14
N VAL A 294 -1.73 17.70 -4.98
CA VAL A 294 -2.66 16.68 -4.46
C VAL A 294 -2.98 17.01 -3.01
N TRP A 295 -4.25 17.25 -2.73
CA TRP A 295 -4.81 17.43 -1.39
C TRP A 295 -5.78 16.32 -1.08
N ILE A 296 -5.73 15.80 0.14
CA ILE A 296 -6.65 14.78 0.64
C ILE A 296 -7.23 15.25 1.97
N ASP A 297 -8.52 15.53 1.98
CA ASP A 297 -9.26 15.95 3.15
C ASP A 297 -10.21 14.85 3.65
N PHE A 298 -10.49 14.89 4.93
CA PHE A 298 -11.34 13.90 5.61
C PHE A 298 -12.45 14.58 6.39
N GLY A 299 -13.64 14.01 6.31
CA GLY A 299 -14.80 14.46 7.07
C GLY A 299 -14.65 14.28 8.58
N CYS A 300 -15.59 14.85 9.34
CA CYS A 300 -15.67 14.62 10.78
C CYS A 300 -16.02 13.13 11.08
N PRO A 301 -15.37 12.46 12.05
CA PRO A 301 -15.67 11.06 12.38
C PRO A 301 -17.14 10.88 12.76
N GLY A 302 -17.75 9.75 12.38
CA GLY A 302 -19.15 9.44 12.71
C GLY A 302 -20.21 10.25 11.95
N HIS A 303 -19.81 11.15 11.05
CA HIS A 303 -20.71 11.93 10.20
C HIS A 303 -20.49 11.67 8.69
N GLY A 304 -19.89 10.53 8.37
CA GLY A 304 -19.39 10.14 7.03
C GLY A 304 -20.43 9.84 5.95
N LYS A 305 -21.70 10.27 6.10
CA LYS A 305 -22.66 10.11 5.00
C LYS A 305 -22.47 11.22 3.98
N GLY A 306 -21.80 10.89 2.87
CA GLY A 306 -21.54 11.81 1.78
C GLY A 306 -22.42 11.58 0.54
N PRO A 307 -22.21 12.35 -0.52
CA PRO A 307 -22.93 12.17 -1.80
C PRO A 307 -22.71 10.78 -2.41
N TRP A 308 -21.59 10.11 -2.10
CA TRP A 308 -21.28 8.74 -2.50
C TRP A 308 -22.30 7.71 -1.99
N ASP A 309 -22.81 7.87 -0.77
CA ASP A 309 -23.83 6.97 -0.21
C ASP A 309 -25.15 7.10 -0.98
N GLY A 310 -25.53 8.33 -1.31
CA GLY A 310 -26.71 8.62 -2.12
C GLY A 310 -26.59 7.99 -3.51
N MET A 311 -25.45 8.18 -4.17
CA MET A 311 -25.20 7.59 -5.49
C MET A 311 -25.16 6.06 -5.44
N GLY A 312 -24.50 5.47 -4.44
CA GLY A 312 -24.51 4.03 -4.22
C GLY A 312 -25.92 3.48 -4.00
N ALA A 313 -26.78 4.21 -3.26
CA ALA A 313 -28.19 3.86 -3.10
C ALA A 313 -28.96 3.91 -4.42
N VAL A 314 -28.74 4.93 -5.25
CA VAL A 314 -29.34 5.03 -6.60
C VAL A 314 -28.96 3.83 -7.46
N MET A 315 -27.68 3.46 -7.50
CA MET A 315 -27.21 2.31 -8.29
C MET A 315 -27.86 1.00 -7.84
N LYS A 316 -27.86 0.73 -6.53
CA LYS A 316 -28.48 -0.47 -5.95
C LYS A 316 -29.98 -0.52 -6.19
N GLN A 317 -30.68 0.59 -5.95
CA GLN A 317 -32.13 0.67 -6.13
C GLN A 317 -32.52 0.49 -7.61
N GLN A 318 -31.77 1.10 -8.53
CA GLN A 318 -32.01 0.94 -9.96
C GLN A 318 -31.83 -0.52 -10.38
N LEU A 319 -30.73 -1.16 -9.94
CA LEU A 319 -30.48 -2.57 -10.22
C LEU A 319 -31.63 -3.45 -9.69
N THR A 320 -32.05 -3.27 -8.44
CA THR A 320 -33.18 -4.01 -7.87
C THR A 320 -34.45 -3.81 -8.68
N ARG A 321 -34.78 -2.57 -9.08
CA ARG A 321 -35.96 -2.29 -9.89
C ARG A 321 -35.91 -2.96 -11.25
N ASP A 322 -34.74 -2.98 -11.89
CA ASP A 322 -34.58 -3.63 -13.19
C ASP A 322 -34.74 -5.15 -13.07
N LEU A 323 -34.15 -5.75 -12.04
CA LEU A 323 -34.29 -7.18 -11.76
C LEU A 323 -35.74 -7.58 -11.42
N THR A 324 -36.42 -6.82 -10.55
CA THR A 324 -37.81 -7.10 -10.16
C THR A 324 -38.77 -6.98 -11.34
N ASN A 325 -38.56 -6.01 -12.24
CA ASN A 325 -39.44 -5.78 -13.39
C ASN A 325 -39.04 -6.56 -14.64
N GLY A 326 -38.02 -7.43 -14.57
CA GLY A 326 -37.52 -8.19 -15.73
C GLY A 326 -36.90 -7.32 -16.84
N ARG A 327 -36.43 -6.11 -16.52
CA ARG A 327 -35.78 -5.18 -17.46
C ARG A 327 -34.29 -5.44 -17.54
N ILE A 328 -33.93 -6.64 -17.99
CA ILE A 328 -32.54 -7.05 -18.11
C ILE A 328 -31.97 -6.54 -19.44
N LEU A 329 -30.91 -5.75 -19.36
CA LEU A 329 -30.22 -5.14 -20.48
C LEU A 329 -28.96 -5.92 -20.89
N THR A 330 -28.49 -6.85 -20.04
CA THR A 330 -27.28 -7.65 -20.32
C THR A 330 -27.45 -8.53 -21.55
N GLU A 331 -26.34 -8.82 -22.25
CA GLU A 331 -26.34 -9.71 -23.42
C GLU A 331 -26.78 -11.13 -23.08
N SER A 332 -26.45 -11.59 -21.87
CA SER A 332 -26.85 -12.91 -21.39
C SER A 332 -28.34 -13.03 -21.08
N GLY A 333 -29.04 -11.90 -20.92
CA GLY A 333 -30.42 -11.85 -20.43
C GLY A 333 -30.55 -12.12 -18.93
N TYR A 334 -29.43 -12.21 -18.20
CA TYR A 334 -29.40 -12.44 -16.75
C TYR A 334 -28.40 -11.50 -16.04
N VAL A 335 -28.56 -11.35 -14.72
CA VAL A 335 -27.56 -10.73 -13.84
C VAL A 335 -27.25 -11.70 -12.70
N ARG A 336 -26.06 -12.29 -12.72
CA ARG A 336 -25.65 -13.39 -11.84
C ARG A 336 -24.37 -13.07 -11.08
N ASP A 337 -23.53 -12.22 -11.66
CA ASP A 337 -22.24 -11.85 -11.11
C ASP A 337 -22.00 -10.32 -11.18
N PRO A 338 -20.96 -9.81 -10.49
CA PRO A 338 -20.65 -8.38 -10.50
C PRO A 338 -20.28 -7.80 -11.88
N ARG A 339 -19.82 -8.64 -12.82
CA ARG A 339 -19.51 -8.19 -14.19
C ARG A 339 -20.80 -7.87 -14.95
N GLU A 340 -21.80 -8.75 -14.86
CA GLU A 340 -23.13 -8.52 -15.43
C GLU A 340 -23.85 -7.33 -14.76
N VAL A 341 -23.61 -7.08 -13.46
CA VAL A 341 -24.07 -5.84 -12.80
C VAL A 341 -23.48 -4.60 -13.46
N ALA A 342 -22.18 -4.60 -13.73
CA ALA A 342 -21.54 -3.49 -14.41
C ALA A 342 -22.08 -3.29 -15.82
N GLU A 343 -22.27 -4.37 -16.59
CA GLU A 343 -22.88 -4.31 -17.92
C GLU A 343 -24.30 -3.72 -17.88
N GLN A 344 -25.15 -4.19 -16.96
CA GLN A 344 -26.50 -3.67 -16.75
C GLN A 344 -26.49 -2.16 -16.49
N LEU A 345 -25.63 -1.71 -15.56
CA LEU A 345 -25.54 -0.29 -15.20
C LEU A 345 -24.95 0.56 -16.34
N ARG A 346 -23.99 0.03 -17.12
CA ARG A 346 -23.46 0.70 -18.31
C ARG A 346 -24.56 0.98 -19.33
N LYS A 347 -25.30 -0.05 -19.70
CA LYS A 347 -26.39 0.07 -20.70
C LYS A 347 -27.52 0.97 -20.21
N ARG A 348 -27.68 1.13 -18.89
CA ARG A 348 -28.68 2.01 -18.28
C ARG A 348 -28.27 3.47 -18.25
N PHE A 349 -27.03 3.76 -17.88
CA PHE A 349 -26.59 5.11 -17.51
C PHE A 349 -25.58 5.73 -18.47
N GLN A 350 -24.82 4.93 -19.21
CA GLN A 350 -23.78 5.41 -20.13
C GLN A 350 -24.30 5.50 -21.57
N THR A 351 -25.47 6.11 -21.75
CA THR A 351 -26.07 6.34 -23.07
C THR A 351 -26.10 7.83 -23.41
N ASN A 352 -26.05 8.16 -24.70
CA ASN A 352 -26.15 9.55 -25.15
C ASN A 352 -27.48 10.19 -24.75
N GLU A 353 -28.56 9.41 -24.76
CA GLU A 353 -29.89 9.85 -24.30
C GLU A 353 -29.88 10.20 -22.80
N TRP A 354 -29.26 9.36 -21.97
CA TRP A 354 -29.14 9.65 -20.55
C TRP A 354 -28.32 10.92 -20.32
N MET A 355 -27.17 11.07 -20.97
CA MET A 355 -26.34 12.26 -20.84
C MET A 355 -27.07 13.53 -21.29
N ALA A 356 -27.81 13.49 -22.41
CA ALA A 356 -28.59 14.63 -22.91
C ALA A 356 -29.67 15.08 -21.91
N THR A 357 -30.35 14.14 -21.26
CA THR A 357 -31.37 14.44 -20.23
C THR A 357 -30.79 14.93 -18.90
N HIS A 358 -29.47 14.83 -18.72
CA HIS A 358 -28.76 15.16 -17.49
C HIS A 358 -27.84 16.39 -17.62
N ILE A 359 -27.89 17.11 -18.76
CA ILE A 359 -27.04 18.28 -19.00
C ILE A 359 -27.26 19.43 -18.00
N ASP A 360 -28.49 19.57 -17.47
CA ASP A 360 -28.88 20.60 -16.49
C ASP A 360 -29.12 20.01 -15.08
N LYS A 361 -28.59 18.80 -14.82
CA LYS A 361 -28.70 18.11 -13.52
C LYS A 361 -27.39 18.22 -12.74
N SER A 362 -27.40 17.76 -11.48
CA SER A 362 -26.20 17.81 -10.61
C SER A 362 -25.10 16.82 -11.03
N ILE A 363 -25.47 15.71 -11.68
CA ILE A 363 -24.58 14.70 -12.23
C ILE A 363 -24.78 14.69 -13.74
N HIS A 364 -23.73 14.99 -14.47
CA HIS A 364 -23.77 15.18 -15.92
C HIS A 364 -23.35 13.90 -16.67
N GLN A 365 -22.53 13.08 -16.03
CA GLN A 365 -22.01 11.84 -16.60
C GLN A 365 -21.88 10.77 -15.51
N ILE A 366 -22.18 9.52 -15.87
CA ILE A 366 -21.87 8.35 -15.06
C ILE A 366 -20.87 7.49 -15.83
N VAL A 367 -19.83 7.02 -15.15
CA VAL A 367 -18.80 6.13 -15.70
C VAL A 367 -18.76 4.86 -14.87
N VAL A 368 -19.09 3.72 -15.49
CA VAL A 368 -19.13 2.43 -14.76
C VAL A 368 -17.91 1.60 -15.15
N THR A 369 -17.07 1.30 -14.16
CA THR A 369 -15.90 0.44 -14.30
C THR A 369 -16.13 -0.88 -13.56
N TYR A 370 -15.53 -1.95 -14.08
CA TYR A 370 -15.54 -3.25 -13.45
C TYR A 370 -14.11 -3.75 -13.42
N SER A 371 -13.71 -4.26 -12.26
CA SER A 371 -12.44 -4.95 -12.09
C SER A 371 -12.68 -6.26 -11.36
N GLN A 372 -12.27 -7.35 -11.98
CA GLN A 372 -12.25 -8.66 -11.31
C GLN A 372 -11.11 -8.69 -10.28
N HIS A 373 -11.28 -9.43 -9.19
CA HIS A 373 -10.30 -9.46 -8.08
C HIS A 373 -8.88 -9.86 -8.52
N ASN A 374 -8.73 -10.65 -9.59
CA ASN A 374 -7.44 -11.05 -10.16
C ASN A 374 -6.81 -9.99 -11.08
N GLU A 375 -7.58 -8.97 -11.48
CA GLU A 375 -7.09 -7.81 -12.26
C GLU A 375 -6.53 -6.70 -11.36
N ILE A 376 -6.68 -6.83 -10.03
CA ILE A 376 -6.14 -5.89 -9.03
C ILE A 376 -4.67 -6.23 -8.79
N THR A 377 -3.84 -5.87 -9.75
CA THR A 377 -2.39 -6.19 -9.77
C THR A 377 -1.60 -5.41 -8.72
N GLU A 378 -2.15 -4.32 -8.19
CA GLU A 378 -1.54 -3.52 -7.12
C GLU A 378 -1.50 -4.27 -5.78
N ARG A 379 -2.19 -5.41 -5.68
CA ARG A 379 -2.17 -6.21 -4.47
C ARG A 379 -0.83 -6.95 -4.36
N PRO A 380 0.00 -6.62 -3.35
CA PRO A 380 1.22 -7.37 -3.14
C PRO A 380 0.88 -8.79 -2.69
N SER A 381 1.74 -9.75 -3.03
CA SER A 381 1.61 -11.15 -2.61
C SER A 381 1.60 -11.32 -1.09
N VAL A 382 2.16 -10.33 -0.39
CA VAL A 382 2.30 -10.30 1.05
C VAL A 382 2.00 -8.88 1.54
N GLU A 383 1.44 -8.74 2.74
CA GLU A 383 1.20 -7.41 3.30
C GLU A 383 2.50 -6.64 3.54
N HIS A 384 2.55 -5.42 3.02
CA HIS A 384 3.66 -4.50 3.24
C HIS A 384 3.47 -3.73 4.55
N GLU A 385 4.58 -3.43 5.20
CA GLU A 385 4.64 -2.49 6.32
C GLU A 385 4.84 -1.07 5.78
N PHE A 386 4.24 -0.08 6.45
CA PHE A 386 4.36 1.33 6.07
C PHE A 386 4.80 2.16 7.26
N THR A 387 5.42 3.31 6.99
CA THR A 387 5.76 4.26 8.06
C THR A 387 4.52 4.64 8.88
N PRO A 388 4.58 4.59 10.23
CA PRO A 388 3.46 5.01 11.06
C PRO A 388 3.09 6.49 10.85
N LEU A 389 1.83 6.74 10.49
CA LEU A 389 1.31 8.10 10.35
C LEU A 389 1.02 8.71 11.73
N THR A 390 2.01 9.41 12.27
CA THR A 390 1.90 10.10 13.57
C THR A 390 0.80 11.15 13.52
N GLY A 391 -0.04 11.24 14.55
CA GLY A 391 -1.11 12.26 14.61
C GLY A 391 -2.23 12.10 13.57
N LYS A 392 -2.33 10.94 12.89
CA LYS A 392 -3.38 10.71 11.88
C LYS A 392 -4.79 10.89 12.44
N MET A 393 -5.04 10.54 13.70
CA MET A 393 -6.39 10.60 14.27
C MET A 393 -6.90 12.05 14.44
N SER A 394 -6.00 13.01 14.69
CA SER A 394 -6.32 14.42 14.86
C SER A 394 -6.16 15.26 13.58
N SER A 395 -5.62 14.69 12.50
CA SER A 395 -5.32 15.42 11.26
C SER A 395 -6.38 15.19 10.19
N PHE A 396 -7.09 16.22 9.73
CA PHE A 396 -8.17 16.06 8.74
C PHE A 396 -7.79 16.49 7.32
N SER A 397 -6.56 16.93 7.10
CA SER A 397 -6.10 17.45 5.82
C SER A 397 -4.66 17.02 5.58
N PHE A 398 -4.40 16.52 4.38
CA PHE A 398 -3.09 16.07 3.92
C PHE A 398 -2.79 16.70 2.56
N ILE A 399 -1.51 16.97 2.31
CA ILE A 399 -1.00 17.45 1.03
C ILE A 399 0.23 16.64 0.66
N ALA A 400 0.33 16.24 -0.60
CA ALA A 400 1.55 15.62 -1.11
C ALA A 400 2.64 16.70 -1.30
N LEU A 401 3.87 16.39 -0.89
CA LEU A 401 5.02 17.28 -1.03
C LEU A 401 6.00 16.76 -2.08
N ALA A 402 6.27 15.46 -2.03
CA ALA A 402 7.08 14.69 -2.98
C ALA A 402 6.76 13.21 -2.80
N HIS A 403 7.36 12.33 -3.62
CA HIS A 403 7.29 10.89 -3.38
C HIS A 403 7.72 10.57 -1.94
N ASP A 404 6.91 9.76 -1.23
CA ASP A 404 7.04 9.40 0.19
C ASP A 404 6.94 10.56 1.20
N GLN A 405 6.72 11.80 0.77
CA GLN A 405 6.67 12.97 1.64
C GLN A 405 5.31 13.64 1.60
N ILE A 406 4.70 13.77 2.77
CA ILE A 406 3.41 14.42 2.93
C ILE A 406 3.47 15.46 4.05
N ALA A 407 2.56 16.42 4.00
CA ALA A 407 2.27 17.28 5.13
C ALA A 407 0.83 17.04 5.60
N ARG A 408 0.63 17.03 6.91
CA ARG A 408 -0.69 16.91 7.54
C ARG A 408 -1.00 18.14 8.37
N ARG A 409 -2.27 18.46 8.54
CA ARG A 409 -2.71 19.46 9.53
C ARG A 409 -4.00 19.02 10.19
N GLU A 410 -4.26 19.57 11.36
CA GLU A 410 -5.50 19.30 12.07
C GLU A 410 -6.70 19.78 11.27
N ARG A 411 -6.63 20.99 10.72
CA ARG A 411 -7.80 21.65 10.16
C ARG A 411 -7.51 22.31 8.82
N SER A 412 -8.27 21.95 7.80
CA SER A 412 -8.25 22.63 6.50
C SER A 412 -8.72 24.07 6.66
N CYS A 413 -8.14 25.05 5.98
CA CYS A 413 -8.61 26.45 6.06
C CYS A 413 -9.41 26.86 4.81
N PHE A 414 -8.94 26.43 3.63
CA PHE A 414 -9.56 26.72 2.34
C PHE A 414 -9.83 28.22 2.07
N CYS A 415 -9.10 29.12 2.73
CA CYS A 415 -9.05 30.52 2.32
C CYS A 415 -8.29 30.65 0.99
N GLU A 416 -8.44 31.80 0.33
CA GLU A 416 -7.75 32.15 -0.92
C GLU A 416 -6.26 31.78 -0.87
N GLY A 417 -5.52 32.24 0.15
CA GLY A 417 -4.09 31.95 0.29
C GLY A 417 -3.75 30.47 0.44
N CYS A 418 -4.58 29.69 1.15
CA CYS A 418 -4.40 28.24 1.28
C CYS A 418 -4.69 27.49 -0.01
N PHE A 419 -5.58 28.01 -0.86
CA PHE A 419 -5.97 27.40 -2.13
C PHE A 419 -4.91 27.58 -3.23
N HIS A 420 -4.12 28.64 -3.13
CA HIS A 420 -2.99 28.91 -4.04
C HIS A 420 -1.73 28.10 -3.73
N GLN A 421 -1.76 27.23 -2.71
CA GLN A 421 -0.59 26.45 -2.35
C GLN A 421 -0.33 25.33 -3.37
N LEU A 422 0.94 24.99 -3.65
CA LEU A 422 1.36 23.94 -4.58
C LEU A 422 2.33 22.98 -3.87
N GLY A 423 1.95 22.50 -2.68
CA GLY A 423 2.83 21.69 -1.85
C GLY A 423 4.00 22.50 -1.30
N ARG A 424 5.20 21.90 -1.32
CA ARG A 424 6.42 22.50 -0.77
C ARG A 424 6.86 23.77 -1.52
N ALA A 425 6.45 23.95 -2.77
CA ALA A 425 6.87 25.06 -3.61
C ALA A 425 6.39 26.44 -3.11
N THR A 426 5.28 26.48 -2.37
CA THR A 426 4.64 27.74 -1.95
C THR A 426 4.52 27.89 -0.43
N LEU A 427 4.77 26.82 0.32
CA LEU A 427 4.73 26.82 1.78
C LEU A 427 6.09 27.23 2.35
N ARG A 428 6.07 28.13 3.33
CA ARG A 428 7.29 28.57 4.02
C ARG A 428 7.68 27.57 5.13
N PRO A 429 8.95 27.16 5.23
CA PRO A 429 9.45 26.45 6.40
C PRO A 429 9.40 27.29 7.68
N ALA A 430 8.89 26.72 8.77
CA ALA A 430 8.72 27.37 10.07
C ALA A 430 9.34 26.54 11.22
N GLY A 431 10.50 25.94 10.94
CA GLY A 431 11.23 25.07 11.86
C GLY A 431 11.20 23.59 11.44
N TYR A 432 11.55 22.70 12.37
CA TYR A 432 11.65 21.28 12.07
C TYR A 432 10.29 20.69 11.66
N ALA A 433 10.25 20.09 10.46
CA ALA A 433 9.07 19.43 9.90
C ALA A 433 7.79 20.27 9.97
N THR A 434 7.90 21.59 9.84
CA THR A 434 6.77 22.52 9.97
C THR A 434 6.71 23.44 8.77
N LEU A 435 5.55 23.49 8.12
CA LEU A 435 5.27 24.32 6.95
C LEU A 435 4.09 25.24 7.21
N VAL A 436 4.19 26.49 6.75
CA VAL A 436 3.20 27.54 7.01
C VAL A 436 2.81 28.24 5.72
N CYS A 437 1.52 28.50 5.57
CA CYS A 437 0.97 29.40 4.56
C CYS A 437 0.86 30.80 5.18
N ASP A 438 1.67 31.75 4.72
CA ASP A 438 1.71 33.12 5.25
C ASP A 438 0.44 33.92 4.92
N GLU A 439 -0.19 33.61 3.79
CA GLU A 439 -1.47 34.21 3.37
C GLU A 439 -2.70 33.51 3.99
N CYS A 440 -2.50 32.60 4.96
CA CYS A 440 -3.61 31.89 5.60
C CYS A 440 -4.30 32.78 6.64
N THR A 441 -5.54 33.17 6.36
CA THR A 441 -6.34 34.01 7.26
C THR A 441 -6.56 33.36 8.63
N SER A 442 -6.71 32.03 8.70
CA SER A 442 -6.79 31.32 9.98
C SER A 442 -5.48 31.38 10.76
N ASN A 443 -4.32 31.23 10.11
CA ASN A 443 -3.02 31.35 10.78
C ASN A 443 -2.82 32.77 11.34
N GLN A 444 -3.19 33.79 10.57
CA GLN A 444 -3.12 35.19 10.99
C GLN A 444 -4.02 35.46 12.20
N ALA A 445 -5.25 34.92 12.20
CA ALA A 445 -6.16 35.03 13.34
C ALA A 445 -5.59 34.37 14.61
N TYR A 446 -5.02 33.16 14.50
CA TYR A 446 -4.38 32.49 15.63
C TYR A 446 -3.12 33.23 16.10
N ALA A 447 -2.34 33.81 15.18
CA ALA A 447 -1.19 34.65 15.53
C ALA A 447 -1.60 35.87 16.35
N ALA A 448 -2.70 36.54 15.97
CA ALA A 448 -3.24 37.68 16.72
C ALA A 448 -3.71 37.31 18.13
N LEU A 449 -4.10 36.04 18.35
CA LEU A 449 -4.44 35.50 19.66
C LEU A 449 -3.22 35.02 20.48
N GLY A 450 -1.99 35.22 19.97
CA GLY A 450 -0.76 34.79 20.64
C GLY A 450 -0.49 33.28 20.59
N VAL A 451 -1.21 32.53 19.75
CA VAL A 451 -1.00 31.08 19.61
C VAL A 451 0.30 30.81 18.86
N ASN A 452 1.15 29.96 19.43
CA ASN A 452 2.42 29.55 18.84
C ASN A 452 2.20 28.97 17.45
N GLU A 453 3.05 29.35 16.49
CA GLU A 453 2.96 28.92 15.09
C GLU A 453 2.88 27.39 14.92
N ARG A 454 3.57 26.61 15.76
CA ARG A 454 3.52 25.13 15.72
C ARG A 454 2.24 24.51 16.27
N GLU A 455 1.49 25.26 17.09
CA GLU A 455 0.28 24.78 17.76
C GLU A 455 -0.99 25.20 17.00
N ARG A 456 -0.86 25.98 15.92
CA ARG A 456 -2.01 26.44 15.14
C ARG A 456 -2.61 25.26 14.36
N PRO A 457 -3.93 25.03 14.43
CA PRO A 457 -4.59 23.93 13.72
C PRO A 457 -4.41 23.95 12.19
N SER A 458 -4.10 25.11 11.61
CA SER A 458 -3.86 25.32 10.18
C SER A 458 -2.40 25.19 9.74
N THR A 459 -1.49 24.93 10.68
CA THR A 459 -0.07 24.66 10.40
C THR A 459 0.11 23.24 9.88
N TRP A 460 0.99 23.09 8.88
CA TRP A 460 1.31 21.81 8.29
C TRP A 460 2.50 21.17 8.99
N HIS A 461 2.39 19.88 9.29
CA HIS A 461 3.43 19.05 9.86
C HIS A 461 3.87 18.01 8.84
N GLU A 462 5.15 18.05 8.48
CA GLU A 462 5.72 17.12 7.52
C GLU A 462 5.95 15.75 8.15
N GLN A 463 5.77 14.69 7.37
CA GLN A 463 6.10 13.32 7.75
C GLN A 463 6.35 12.46 6.51
N GLU A 464 7.02 11.34 6.72
CA GLU A 464 7.23 10.32 5.69
C GLU A 464 6.04 9.34 5.66
N ALA A 465 5.71 8.86 4.46
CA ALA A 465 4.73 7.82 4.22
C ALA A 465 5.34 6.78 3.27
N LYS A 466 6.42 6.12 3.72
CA LYS A 466 7.15 5.13 2.92
C LYS A 466 6.49 3.76 3.01
N ASP A 467 6.52 3.06 1.89
CA ASP A 467 6.44 1.60 1.87
C ASP A 467 7.77 1.04 2.40
N LEU A 468 7.70 0.29 3.50
CA LEU A 468 8.85 -0.37 4.11
C LEU A 468 9.06 -1.78 3.55
N GLY A 469 8.25 -2.17 2.56
CA GLY A 469 8.20 -3.48 1.95
C GLY A 469 7.66 -4.53 2.91
N THR A 470 8.02 -5.77 2.65
CA THR A 470 7.61 -6.89 3.49
C THR A 470 8.53 -7.01 4.72
N GLY A 471 7.92 -7.15 5.89
CA GLY A 471 8.63 -7.55 7.11
C GLY A 471 9.37 -8.88 6.90
N LEU A 472 10.28 -9.26 7.81
CA LEU A 472 11.12 -10.45 7.64
C LEU A 472 10.32 -11.75 7.43
N ALA A 473 9.13 -11.86 8.02
CA ALA A 473 8.19 -12.95 7.78
C ALA A 473 7.61 -12.92 6.35
N GLY A 474 7.34 -11.73 5.84
CA GLY A 474 6.81 -11.54 4.51
C GLY A 474 7.82 -11.83 3.40
N ARG A 475 9.06 -11.35 3.55
CA ARG A 475 10.19 -11.71 2.66
C ARG A 475 10.40 -13.23 2.58
N ARG A 476 10.17 -13.95 3.68
CA ARG A 476 10.25 -15.43 3.68
C ARG A 476 9.15 -16.08 2.84
N VAL A 477 7.92 -15.55 2.90
CA VAL A 477 6.81 -16.04 2.08
C VAL A 477 7.08 -15.79 0.59
N GLU A 478 7.60 -14.63 0.24
CA GLU A 478 7.99 -14.29 -1.15
C GLU A 478 9.12 -15.18 -1.65
N ALA A 479 10.18 -15.37 -0.85
CA ALA A 479 11.28 -16.27 -1.17
C ALA A 479 10.80 -17.73 -1.31
N GLN A 480 9.82 -18.17 -0.52
CA GLN A 480 9.22 -19.50 -0.67
C GLN A 480 8.42 -19.63 -1.97
N ALA A 481 7.61 -18.62 -2.33
CA ALA A 481 6.84 -18.62 -3.57
C ALA A 481 7.75 -18.61 -4.81
N GLN A 482 8.76 -17.74 -4.82
CA GLN A 482 9.75 -17.66 -5.89
C GLN A 482 10.60 -18.94 -5.95
N GLY A 483 11.01 -19.45 -4.80
CA GLY A 483 11.72 -20.73 -4.68
C GLY A 483 10.92 -21.90 -5.25
N HIS A 484 9.60 -21.94 -5.00
CA HIS A 484 8.71 -22.94 -5.58
C HIS A 484 8.68 -22.85 -7.11
N GLN A 485 8.58 -21.64 -7.67
CA GLN A 485 8.62 -21.43 -9.10
C GLN A 485 9.95 -21.90 -9.70
N PHE A 486 11.07 -21.52 -9.09
CA PHE A 486 12.38 -21.97 -9.56
C PHE A 486 12.58 -23.48 -9.46
N ALA A 487 12.14 -24.12 -8.36
CA ALA A 487 12.24 -25.56 -8.19
C ALA A 487 11.45 -26.34 -9.25
N THR A 488 10.31 -25.81 -9.70
CA THR A 488 9.49 -26.44 -10.76
C THR A 488 10.07 -26.21 -12.17
N MET A 489 10.84 -25.13 -12.36
CA MET A 489 11.51 -24.84 -13.63
C MET A 489 12.87 -25.50 -13.78
N LEU A 490 13.54 -25.86 -12.67
CA LEU A 490 14.91 -26.39 -12.66
C LEU A 490 15.03 -27.64 -13.56
N LYS A 491 16.04 -27.67 -14.42
CA LYS A 491 16.36 -28.79 -15.31
C LYS A 491 17.53 -29.59 -14.75
N ALA A 492 17.61 -30.87 -15.14
CA ALA A 492 18.82 -31.66 -14.91
C ALA A 492 20.05 -30.94 -15.50
N LEU A 493 21.18 -30.96 -14.76
CA LEU A 493 22.40 -30.21 -15.09
C LEU A 493 22.22 -28.68 -15.24
N GLY A 494 21.08 -28.11 -14.83
CA GLY A 494 20.86 -26.67 -14.82
C GLY A 494 21.70 -25.99 -13.73
N PHE A 495 22.36 -24.88 -14.06
CA PHE A 495 23.02 -24.05 -13.06
C PHE A 495 22.01 -23.30 -12.21
N MET A 496 22.34 -23.04 -10.96
CA MET A 496 21.49 -22.36 -9.99
C MET A 496 22.30 -21.41 -9.10
N ALA A 497 21.66 -20.31 -8.72
CA ALA A 497 22.18 -19.33 -7.78
C ALA A 497 21.46 -19.50 -6.44
N ILE A 498 22.21 -19.56 -5.34
CA ILE A 498 21.74 -19.96 -4.02
C ILE A 498 22.17 -18.92 -2.98
N GLN A 499 21.25 -18.44 -2.16
CA GLN A 499 21.57 -17.62 -0.99
C GLN A 499 21.34 -18.44 0.28
N ALA A 500 22.39 -18.62 1.08
CA ALA A 500 22.32 -19.36 2.34
C ALA A 500 21.33 -18.70 3.33
N ARG A 501 20.47 -19.50 3.98
CA ARG A 501 19.40 -19.04 4.87
C ARG A 501 19.85 -18.78 6.31
N GLU A 502 20.90 -19.48 6.75
CA GLU A 502 21.40 -19.45 8.13
C GLU A 502 22.93 -19.51 8.14
N ARG A 503 23.55 -19.03 9.23
CA ARG A 503 25.00 -19.05 9.41
C ARG A 503 25.50 -20.49 9.50
N TRP A 504 26.33 -20.90 8.54
CA TRP A 504 26.98 -22.22 8.56
C TRP A 504 28.30 -22.22 9.34
N SER A 505 28.95 -21.06 9.57
CA SER A 505 30.06 -20.87 10.53
C SER A 505 30.33 -19.38 10.79
N THR A 506 31.18 -19.06 11.78
CA THR A 506 31.64 -17.68 12.06
C THR A 506 32.67 -17.16 11.04
N THR A 507 33.42 -18.03 10.37
CA THR A 507 34.35 -17.68 9.28
C THR A 507 33.64 -17.35 7.97
N GLU A 508 32.38 -17.78 7.81
CA GLU A 508 31.55 -17.57 6.62
C GLU A 508 30.61 -16.36 6.73
N GLU A 509 30.83 -15.44 7.68
CA GLU A 509 30.02 -14.22 7.84
C GLU A 509 30.01 -13.34 6.56
N VAL A 510 31.01 -13.51 5.70
CA VAL A 510 31.06 -12.92 4.35
C VAL A 510 29.93 -13.37 3.44
N HIS A 511 29.41 -14.58 3.61
CA HIS A 511 28.47 -15.23 2.70
C HIS A 511 26.99 -15.03 3.06
N VAL A 512 26.70 -14.43 4.22
CA VAL A 512 25.35 -14.03 4.66
C VAL A 512 25.13 -12.52 4.46
N LYS A 513 26.04 -11.84 3.74
CA LYS A 513 25.92 -10.42 3.45
C LYS A 513 24.84 -10.16 2.39
N PRO A 514 24.13 -9.03 2.50
CA PRO A 514 23.27 -8.59 1.42
C PRO A 514 23.99 -8.48 0.09
N GLY A 515 23.36 -9.01 -0.95
CA GLY A 515 23.96 -9.12 -2.28
C GLY A 515 24.90 -10.30 -2.51
N HIS A 516 25.05 -11.25 -1.58
CA HIS A 516 25.91 -12.44 -1.79
C HIS A 516 25.09 -13.68 -2.20
N CYS A 517 25.51 -14.39 -3.25
CA CYS A 517 25.02 -15.72 -3.61
C CYS A 517 26.15 -16.69 -3.97
N TRP A 518 25.84 -17.98 -3.88
CA TRP A 518 26.66 -19.12 -4.25
C TRP A 518 26.13 -19.73 -5.54
N TYR A 519 26.98 -20.47 -6.25
CA TYR A 519 26.62 -21.09 -7.50
C TYR A 519 26.73 -22.60 -7.41
N ALA A 520 25.77 -23.29 -8.00
CA ALA A 520 25.72 -24.74 -8.05
C ALA A 520 25.12 -25.22 -9.37
N GLN A 521 25.19 -26.53 -9.62
CA GLN A 521 24.57 -27.19 -10.75
C GLN A 521 23.76 -28.38 -10.25
N ALA A 522 22.54 -28.54 -10.78
CA ALA A 522 21.70 -29.69 -10.48
C ALA A 522 22.37 -30.99 -10.92
N SER A 523 22.02 -32.10 -10.27
CA SER A 523 22.47 -33.42 -10.73
C SER A 523 21.92 -33.75 -12.12
N ASP A 524 22.58 -34.69 -12.78
CA ASP A 524 22.09 -35.39 -13.96
C ASP A 524 20.73 -36.09 -13.73
N VAL A 525 20.54 -36.67 -12.55
CA VAL A 525 19.24 -37.16 -12.06
C VAL A 525 18.65 -36.09 -11.14
N LEU A 526 17.78 -35.25 -11.69
CA LEU A 526 17.14 -34.17 -10.95
C LEU A 526 16.22 -34.73 -9.85
N GLU A 527 16.58 -34.46 -8.59
CA GLU A 527 15.75 -34.79 -7.42
C GLU A 527 15.21 -33.51 -6.79
N VAL A 528 13.94 -33.21 -7.10
CA VAL A 528 13.17 -32.12 -6.48
C VAL A 528 12.01 -32.76 -5.71
N ARG A 529 12.13 -32.79 -4.38
CA ARG A 529 11.17 -33.47 -3.49
C ARG A 529 10.33 -32.46 -2.73
N LYS A 530 9.01 -32.48 -2.94
CA LYS A 530 8.07 -31.72 -2.10
C LYS A 530 7.99 -32.33 -0.71
N ILE A 531 8.14 -31.50 0.31
CA ILE A 531 8.07 -31.89 1.72
C ILE A 531 6.62 -31.79 2.19
N THR A 532 6.05 -32.89 2.67
CA THR A 532 4.64 -32.98 3.10
C THR A 532 4.46 -32.88 4.60
N LYS A 533 5.52 -33.10 5.38
CA LYS A 533 5.56 -33.02 6.84
C LYS A 533 6.88 -32.36 7.25
N ARG A 534 6.89 -31.71 8.41
CA ARG A 534 8.13 -31.12 8.94
C ARG A 534 9.20 -32.20 9.05
N ASP A 535 10.37 -31.94 8.48
CA ASP A 535 11.48 -32.89 8.39
C ASP A 535 12.82 -32.13 8.45
N THR A 536 13.89 -32.84 8.78
CA THR A 536 15.25 -32.30 8.74
C THR A 536 16.08 -33.19 7.83
N ILE A 537 16.40 -32.69 6.63
CA ILE A 537 17.14 -33.44 5.61
C ILE A 537 18.52 -32.81 5.49
N ALA A 538 19.58 -33.62 5.62
CA ALA A 538 20.98 -33.16 5.67
C ALA A 538 21.21 -31.95 6.59
N ARG A 539 20.59 -31.96 7.78
CA ARG A 539 20.64 -30.88 8.80
C ARG A 539 19.93 -29.58 8.45
N GLN A 540 19.29 -29.48 7.30
CA GLN A 540 18.49 -28.32 6.94
C GLN A 540 17.02 -28.55 7.33
N PRO A 541 16.39 -27.62 8.06
CA PRO A 541 14.99 -27.75 8.44
C PRO A 541 14.07 -27.49 7.24
N TYR A 542 13.09 -28.36 7.06
CA TYR A 542 12.05 -28.22 6.05
C TYR A 542 10.67 -28.15 6.70
N HIS A 543 9.84 -27.27 6.18
CA HIS A 543 8.42 -27.15 6.55
C HIS A 543 7.52 -27.80 5.50
N PRO A 544 6.29 -28.21 5.87
CA PRO A 544 5.31 -28.67 4.88
C PRO A 544 5.11 -27.62 3.78
N GLY A 545 5.30 -28.03 2.52
CA GLY A 545 5.22 -27.16 1.35
C GLY A 545 6.56 -26.79 0.72
N ASP A 546 7.67 -26.89 1.46
CA ASP A 546 9.02 -26.63 0.94
C ASP A 546 9.42 -27.69 -0.11
N TYR A 547 10.35 -27.35 -1.01
CA TYR A 547 10.97 -28.31 -1.92
C TYR A 547 12.44 -28.49 -1.54
N CYS A 548 12.84 -29.75 -1.38
CA CYS A 548 14.21 -30.17 -1.16
C CYS A 548 14.85 -30.47 -2.53
N ILE A 549 15.99 -29.87 -2.80
CA ILE A 549 16.69 -29.99 -4.09
C ILE A 549 18.09 -30.52 -3.82
N ARG A 550 18.44 -31.63 -4.48
CA ARG A 550 19.80 -32.19 -4.41
C ARG A 550 20.74 -31.45 -5.36
N ILE A 551 21.91 -31.08 -4.85
CA ILE A 551 22.95 -30.41 -5.63
C ILE A 551 23.92 -31.44 -6.20
N GLY A 552 24.21 -31.32 -7.50
CA GLY A 552 25.18 -32.15 -8.20
C GLY A 552 26.61 -31.63 -8.04
N ARG A 553 26.83 -30.35 -8.36
CA ARG A 553 28.16 -29.70 -8.32
C ARG A 553 28.09 -28.32 -7.69
N TYR A 554 29.16 -27.90 -7.03
CA TYR A 554 29.32 -26.59 -6.42
C TYR A 554 30.41 -25.78 -7.11
N PHE A 555 30.31 -24.47 -6.99
CA PHE A 555 31.29 -23.55 -7.55
C PHE A 555 31.60 -22.43 -6.56
N ASP A 556 32.89 -22.18 -6.35
CA ASP A 556 33.39 -21.05 -5.56
C ASP A 556 33.93 -19.97 -6.49
N ARG A 557 33.93 -18.71 -6.03
CA ARG A 557 34.61 -17.63 -6.76
C ARG A 557 36.13 -17.83 -6.67
N ASP A 558 36.83 -17.71 -7.80
CA ASP A 558 38.30 -17.76 -7.83
C ASP A 558 38.85 -16.58 -7.04
N SER A 559 39.49 -16.86 -5.90
CA SER A 559 40.10 -15.85 -5.03
C SER A 559 41.18 -15.00 -5.71
N ALA A 560 41.75 -15.49 -6.82
CA ALA A 560 42.74 -14.77 -7.61
C ALA A 560 42.14 -13.87 -8.68
N ASP A 561 40.83 -13.95 -8.96
CA ASP A 561 40.14 -13.10 -9.93
C ASP A 561 39.59 -11.83 -9.24
N PRO A 562 40.18 -10.65 -9.48
CA PRO A 562 39.74 -9.40 -8.86
C PRO A 562 38.35 -8.95 -9.33
N SER A 563 37.84 -9.48 -10.46
CA SER A 563 36.47 -9.20 -10.90
C SER A 563 35.43 -10.00 -10.12
N GLY A 564 35.84 -11.11 -9.49
CA GLY A 564 34.95 -12.05 -8.81
C GLY A 564 34.02 -12.84 -9.75
N LEU A 565 34.18 -12.74 -11.07
CA LEU A 565 33.27 -13.37 -12.05
C LEU A 565 33.76 -14.75 -12.52
N THR A 566 34.96 -15.15 -12.16
CA THR A 566 35.47 -16.50 -12.41
C THR A 566 35.05 -17.43 -11.29
N LEU A 567 34.45 -18.56 -11.67
CA LEU A 567 34.00 -19.62 -10.79
C LEU A 567 34.87 -20.85 -10.99
N GLU A 568 35.33 -21.47 -9.91
CA GLU A 568 36.03 -22.74 -9.91
C GLU A 568 35.11 -23.84 -9.41
N GLU A 569 35.06 -24.96 -10.14
CA GLU A 569 34.33 -26.14 -9.69
C GLU A 569 34.97 -26.67 -8.40
N TRP A 570 34.20 -26.62 -7.32
CA TRP A 570 34.57 -27.18 -6.03
C TRP A 570 33.83 -28.50 -5.85
N GLN A 571 34.59 -29.58 -5.70
CA GLN A 571 34.05 -30.89 -5.37
C GLN A 571 34.75 -31.43 -4.11
N PRO A 572 34.01 -31.70 -3.01
CA PRO A 572 34.55 -32.50 -1.93
C PRO A 572 34.65 -33.97 -2.39
N GLU A 573 35.87 -34.49 -2.47
CA GLU A 573 36.10 -35.91 -2.70
C GLU A 573 35.68 -36.73 -1.46
N LEU A 574 35.21 -37.97 -1.68
CA LEU A 574 35.04 -38.97 -0.62
C LEU A 574 36.36 -39.10 0.14
N VAL A 575 36.38 -38.62 1.39
CA VAL A 575 37.57 -38.73 2.22
C VAL A 575 37.84 -40.19 2.60
N PHE A 576 36.78 -40.99 2.77
CA PHE A 576 36.84 -42.43 2.99
C PHE A 576 35.87 -43.16 2.08
N THR A 577 36.32 -44.26 1.48
CA THR A 577 35.54 -45.11 0.57
C THR A 577 35.44 -46.54 1.14
N GLU A 578 34.55 -47.38 0.60
CA GLU A 578 34.51 -48.80 0.99
C GLU A 578 35.83 -49.54 0.73
N ALA A 579 36.70 -49.03 -0.16
CA ALA A 579 38.04 -49.58 -0.37
C ALA A 579 38.96 -49.43 0.85
N ASP A 580 38.64 -48.51 1.77
CA ASP A 580 39.39 -48.28 3.01
C ASP A 580 38.99 -49.26 4.13
N LYS A 581 37.97 -50.10 3.90
CA LYS A 581 37.57 -51.12 4.86
C LYS A 581 38.68 -52.14 5.06
N GLY A 582 39.06 -52.36 6.32
CA GLY A 582 40.19 -53.21 6.70
C GLY A 582 41.53 -52.47 6.80
N GLU A 583 41.63 -51.24 6.33
CA GLU A 583 42.84 -50.42 6.46
C GLU A 583 43.02 -49.84 7.87
N LYS A 584 44.26 -49.49 8.18
CA LYS A 584 44.65 -48.89 9.46
C LYS A 584 44.46 -47.38 9.44
N LEU A 585 43.59 -46.87 10.30
CA LEU A 585 43.29 -45.46 10.49
C LEU A 585 44.06 -44.87 11.67
N SER A 586 44.72 -43.74 11.44
CA SER A 586 45.22 -42.84 12.48
C SER A 586 44.78 -41.40 12.21
N ILE A 587 44.34 -40.69 13.25
CA ILE A 587 43.95 -39.28 13.23
C ILE A 587 44.77 -38.55 14.29
N SER A 588 45.56 -37.57 13.87
CA SER A 588 46.38 -36.77 14.79
C SER A 588 45.58 -35.63 15.43
N ALA A 589 46.09 -35.06 16.53
CA ALA A 589 45.49 -33.92 17.21
C ALA A 589 45.32 -32.67 16.31
N GLY A 590 46.10 -32.57 15.23
CA GLY A 590 45.98 -31.52 14.20
C GLY A 590 45.03 -31.84 13.05
N GLY A 591 44.31 -32.97 13.09
CA GLY A 591 43.32 -33.33 12.06
C GLY A 591 43.90 -34.09 10.86
N HIS A 592 45.22 -34.31 10.80
CA HIS A 592 45.83 -35.13 9.75
C HIS A 592 45.40 -36.59 9.87
N ILE A 593 44.92 -37.15 8.76
CA ILE A 593 44.43 -38.52 8.68
C ILE A 593 45.42 -39.38 7.92
N LYS A 594 45.67 -40.58 8.45
CA LYS A 594 46.43 -41.63 7.76
C LYS A 594 45.57 -42.88 7.65
N VAL A 595 45.37 -43.36 6.43
CA VAL A 595 44.65 -44.61 6.11
C VAL A 595 45.63 -45.53 5.38
N GLY A 596 45.99 -46.64 6.01
CA GLY A 596 47.03 -47.54 5.53
C GLY A 596 48.36 -46.80 5.33
N ARG A 597 48.81 -46.70 4.08
CA ARG A 597 50.03 -45.97 3.69
C ARG A 597 49.77 -44.53 3.21
N GLN A 598 48.51 -44.13 3.04
CA GLN A 598 48.13 -42.83 2.50
C GLN A 598 47.88 -41.82 3.62
N THR A 599 48.35 -40.59 3.43
CA THR A 599 47.98 -39.44 4.25
C THR A 599 46.93 -38.64 3.49
N ARG A 600 45.83 -38.26 4.17
CA ARG A 600 44.72 -37.47 3.62
C ARG A 600 44.52 -36.22 4.47
N GLU A 601 44.30 -35.09 3.81
CA GLU A 601 43.93 -33.84 4.45
C GLU A 601 42.41 -33.69 4.44
N VAL A 602 41.84 -33.33 5.60
CA VAL A 602 40.39 -33.30 5.81
C VAL A 602 40.04 -32.11 6.65
N TYR A 603 39.11 -31.30 6.16
CA TYR A 603 38.57 -30.19 6.90
C TYR A 603 37.35 -30.65 7.70
N TRP A 604 37.49 -30.62 9.02
CA TRP A 604 36.39 -30.82 9.96
C TRP A 604 35.83 -29.45 10.33
N GLY A 605 34.50 -29.29 10.37
CA GLY A 605 33.86 -28.02 10.72
C GLY A 605 34.27 -27.52 12.11
N ASP A 606 34.09 -26.22 12.35
CA ASP A 606 34.50 -25.57 13.59
C ASP A 606 33.81 -26.16 14.83
N LYS A 607 34.49 -26.11 15.99
CA LYS A 607 34.12 -26.79 17.25
C LYS A 607 32.73 -26.45 17.78
N ASN A 608 32.14 -25.34 17.32
CA ASN A 608 30.86 -24.82 17.78
C ASN A 608 29.64 -25.40 17.03
N ASN A 609 29.83 -26.13 15.92
CA ASN A 609 28.73 -26.63 15.07
C ASN A 609 28.44 -28.13 15.19
N GLY A 610 28.97 -28.80 16.22
CA GLY A 610 28.66 -30.21 16.50
C GLY A 610 29.30 -31.23 15.55
N ASP A 611 30.10 -30.79 14.58
CA ASP A 611 31.08 -31.65 13.89
C ASP A 611 32.36 -31.65 14.71
N HIS A 612 32.39 -32.51 15.71
CA HIS A 612 33.61 -32.74 16.46
C HIS A 612 34.64 -33.36 15.50
N GLN A 613 35.80 -32.70 15.36
CA GLN A 613 37.02 -33.38 14.95
C GLN A 613 37.10 -34.68 15.76
N PRO A 614 37.16 -35.86 15.11
CA PRO A 614 37.24 -37.10 15.84
C PRO A 614 38.43 -37.04 16.80
N ALA A 615 38.26 -37.62 17.99
CA ALA A 615 39.35 -37.71 18.95
C ALA A 615 40.59 -38.32 18.27
N PRO A 616 41.81 -37.96 18.71
CA PRO A 616 43.01 -38.58 18.16
C PRO A 616 42.91 -40.10 18.30
N ILE A 617 43.00 -40.79 17.16
CA ILE A 617 42.89 -42.24 17.07
C ILE A 617 44.21 -42.73 16.46
N SER A 618 44.72 -43.88 16.89
CA SER A 618 45.99 -44.41 16.39
C SER A 618 45.87 -45.89 16.05
N GLY A 619 46.02 -46.23 14.77
CA GLY A 619 46.16 -47.61 14.29
C GLY A 619 44.91 -48.50 14.43
N VAL A 620 43.71 -47.92 14.44
CA VAL A 620 42.46 -48.71 14.47
C VAL A 620 42.13 -49.26 13.09
N THR A 621 41.41 -50.37 13.02
CA THR A 621 40.99 -50.94 11.73
C THR A 621 39.61 -50.42 11.37
N ILE A 622 39.45 -49.91 10.14
CA ILE A 622 38.15 -49.48 9.63
C ILE A 622 37.27 -50.70 9.40
N THR A 623 36.10 -50.75 10.05
CA THR A 623 35.17 -51.89 10.00
C THR A 623 34.06 -51.71 8.95
N SER A 624 33.68 -50.47 8.64
CA SER A 624 32.73 -50.13 7.58
C SER A 624 32.83 -48.66 7.18
N VAL A 625 32.57 -48.33 5.92
CA VAL A 625 32.50 -46.96 5.43
C VAL A 625 31.18 -46.74 4.69
N THR A 626 30.33 -45.88 5.21
CA THR A 626 29.12 -45.42 4.49
C THR A 626 29.27 -43.96 4.09
N ASP A 627 28.35 -43.47 3.27
CA ASP A 627 28.27 -42.06 2.87
C ASP A 627 28.14 -41.10 4.08
N GLU A 628 27.74 -41.61 5.25
CA GLU A 628 27.56 -40.81 6.46
C GLU A 628 28.57 -41.12 7.58
N TRP A 629 29.12 -42.33 7.64
CA TRP A 629 29.89 -42.80 8.81
C TRP A 629 31.09 -43.67 8.43
N VAL A 630 32.22 -43.41 9.08
CA VAL A 630 33.36 -44.33 9.16
C VAL A 630 33.33 -44.98 10.53
N ARG A 631 33.29 -46.32 10.57
CA ARG A 631 33.33 -47.10 11.81
C ARG A 631 34.67 -47.79 11.97
N TYR A 632 35.13 -47.88 13.20
CA TYR A 632 36.36 -48.59 13.57
C TYR A 632 36.20 -49.48 14.80
N GLY A 633 34.96 -49.66 15.27
CA GLY A 633 34.56 -50.55 16.36
C GLY A 633 33.04 -50.75 16.42
N SER A 634 32.56 -51.44 17.45
CA SER A 634 31.14 -51.76 17.64
C SER A 634 30.40 -50.83 18.61
N GLY A 635 31.12 -49.98 19.34
CA GLY A 635 30.54 -49.01 20.28
C GLY A 635 29.92 -47.80 19.57
N ARG A 636 28.97 -47.13 20.26
CA ARG A 636 28.30 -45.91 19.75
C ARG A 636 29.28 -44.76 19.44
N ASN A 637 30.44 -44.76 20.10
CA ASN A 637 31.51 -43.77 19.98
C ASN A 637 32.67 -44.25 19.09
N ASP A 638 32.64 -45.49 18.57
CA ASP A 638 33.71 -46.06 17.72
C ASP A 638 33.44 -45.78 16.24
N ARG A 639 32.99 -44.55 15.98
CA ARG A 639 32.64 -44.06 14.66
C ARG A 639 32.76 -42.55 14.62
N PHE A 640 33.09 -42.03 13.45
CA PHE A 640 33.04 -40.61 13.16
C PHE A 640 32.37 -40.40 11.80
N ARG A 641 31.90 -39.18 11.55
CA ARG A 641 31.18 -38.88 10.31
C ARG A 641 32.12 -38.99 9.12
N ASN A 642 31.67 -39.63 8.04
CA ASN A 642 32.35 -39.53 6.77
C ASN A 642 32.04 -38.13 6.20
N PRO A 643 33.04 -37.29 5.89
CA PRO A 643 32.82 -36.00 5.23
C PRO A 643 32.00 -36.17 3.93
N CYS A 644 31.08 -35.24 3.67
CA CYS A 644 30.07 -35.37 2.61
C CYS A 644 30.67 -35.41 1.20
N VAL A 645 29.94 -36.05 0.29
CA VAL A 645 30.31 -36.33 -1.11
C VAL A 645 29.50 -35.54 -2.12
N ALA A 646 29.97 -35.49 -3.37
CA ALA A 646 29.17 -35.07 -4.53
C ALA A 646 27.78 -35.75 -4.54
N GLY A 647 26.71 -34.95 -4.54
CA GLY A 647 25.33 -35.44 -4.47
C GLY A 647 24.71 -35.54 -3.06
N GLY A 648 25.47 -35.31 -1.99
CA GLY A 648 24.97 -35.36 -0.60
C GLY A 648 24.33 -34.06 -0.09
N PHE A 649 24.59 -32.94 -0.78
CA PHE A 649 24.05 -31.64 -0.37
C PHE A 649 22.63 -31.45 -0.87
N VAL A 650 21.78 -30.97 0.01
CA VAL A 650 20.45 -30.49 -0.34
C VAL A 650 20.31 -29.03 0.04
N ILE A 651 19.48 -28.32 -0.71
CA ILE A 651 19.04 -26.97 -0.38
C ILE A 651 17.52 -26.90 -0.34
N ASN A 652 17.02 -25.94 0.43
CA ASN A 652 15.62 -25.56 0.39
C ASN A 652 15.38 -24.66 -0.83
N SER A 653 14.29 -24.91 -1.57
CA SER A 653 13.93 -24.11 -2.74
C SER A 653 13.85 -22.61 -2.46
N SER A 654 13.51 -22.19 -1.22
CA SER A 654 13.49 -20.77 -0.84
C SER A 654 14.86 -20.07 -0.91
N GLU A 655 15.94 -20.84 -1.05
CA GLU A 655 17.32 -20.35 -1.16
C GLU A 655 17.69 -20.02 -2.60
N LEU A 656 16.88 -20.42 -3.60
CA LEU A 656 17.14 -20.16 -5.01
C LEU A 656 16.95 -18.67 -5.38
N ARG A 657 17.84 -18.15 -6.23
CA ARG A 657 17.82 -16.77 -6.77
C ARG A 657 17.85 -16.73 -8.30
N GLY A 658 18.17 -17.87 -8.93
CA GLY A 658 18.14 -18.07 -10.38
C GLY A 658 18.37 -19.54 -10.70
N VAL A 659 17.82 -20.02 -11.83
CA VAL A 659 17.97 -21.41 -12.30
C VAL A 659 18.11 -21.46 -13.82
N ASN A 660 18.76 -22.52 -14.31
CA ASN A 660 18.96 -22.85 -15.73
C ASN A 660 19.69 -21.77 -16.55
N PHE A 661 20.50 -20.92 -15.91
CA PHE A 661 21.43 -20.07 -16.65
C PHE A 661 22.62 -20.88 -17.16
N THR A 662 23.44 -20.27 -18.01
CA THR A 662 24.63 -20.89 -18.61
C THR A 662 25.87 -20.15 -18.18
N LEU A 663 26.91 -20.90 -17.80
CA LEU A 663 28.24 -20.37 -17.59
C LEU A 663 29.13 -20.66 -18.80
N GLU A 664 30.02 -19.73 -19.12
CA GLU A 664 31.02 -19.93 -20.18
C GLU A 664 32.19 -20.76 -19.63
N VAL A 665 32.55 -21.87 -20.27
CA VAL A 665 33.68 -22.70 -19.85
C VAL A 665 34.97 -21.99 -20.23
N LEU A 666 35.88 -21.83 -19.27
CA LEU A 666 37.21 -21.28 -19.50
C LEU A 666 38.23 -22.42 -19.69
N ASP A 667 39.21 -22.20 -20.58
CA ASP A 667 40.32 -23.13 -20.75
C ASP A 667 41.12 -23.26 -19.44
N PRO A 668 41.60 -24.48 -19.09
CA PRO A 668 42.45 -24.66 -17.93
C PRO A 668 43.72 -23.81 -18.05
N PRO A 669 44.22 -23.21 -16.96
CA PRO A 669 45.41 -22.37 -17.02
C PRO A 669 46.60 -23.16 -17.56
N ALA A 670 47.39 -22.54 -18.44
CA ALA A 670 48.59 -23.15 -18.99
C ALA A 670 49.55 -23.54 -17.85
N LEU A 671 49.83 -24.83 -17.70
CA LEU A 671 50.82 -25.34 -16.77
C LEU A 671 52.19 -24.74 -17.13
N GLN A 672 52.63 -23.71 -16.40
CA GLN A 672 54.01 -23.27 -16.52
C GLN A 672 54.92 -24.24 -15.75
N PRO A 673 55.88 -24.91 -16.42
CA PRO A 673 56.82 -25.78 -15.74
C PRO A 673 57.71 -24.94 -14.81
N ARG A 674 57.54 -25.11 -13.50
CA ARG A 674 58.48 -24.56 -12.51
C ARG A 674 59.82 -25.27 -12.67
N SER A 675 60.81 -24.59 -13.21
CA SER A 675 62.19 -25.05 -13.26
C SER A 675 62.85 -24.94 -11.89
N SER A 676 62.64 -25.93 -11.02
CA SER A 676 63.54 -26.18 -9.89
C SER A 676 63.62 -27.68 -9.59
N GLY A 677 64.80 -28.26 -9.76
CA GLY A 677 65.04 -29.69 -9.69
C GLY A 677 64.89 -30.28 -8.29
N ARG A 678 63.88 -31.13 -8.14
CA ARG A 678 63.88 -32.50 -7.55
C ARG A 678 62.44 -32.83 -7.13
N ARG A 679 61.92 -33.94 -7.66
CA ARG A 679 60.52 -34.44 -7.64
C ARG A 679 59.58 -33.82 -8.68
N ALA A 680 59.84 -34.18 -9.93
CA ALA A 680 58.76 -34.49 -10.86
C ALA A 680 58.03 -35.75 -10.33
N ALA A 681 56.94 -35.57 -9.60
CA ALA A 681 55.93 -36.60 -9.29
C ALA A 681 54.77 -35.95 -8.52
N LEU A 682 53.88 -35.24 -9.23
CA LEU A 682 52.43 -35.22 -8.98
C LEU A 682 51.76 -34.44 -10.13
N VAL A 683 51.69 -35.06 -11.31
CA VAL A 683 50.68 -34.70 -12.31
C VAL A 683 49.58 -35.75 -12.13
N ALA A 684 48.66 -35.53 -11.18
CA ALA A 684 47.59 -36.50 -10.92
C ALA A 684 46.36 -35.91 -10.19
N ALA A 685 46.06 -34.63 -10.38
CA ALA A 685 44.71 -34.12 -10.14
C ALA A 685 44.30 -33.31 -11.37
N PRO A 686 43.12 -33.55 -11.98
CA PRO A 686 42.62 -32.67 -13.02
C PRO A 686 42.53 -31.25 -12.45
N LEU A 687 43.03 -30.25 -13.17
CA LEU A 687 42.85 -28.86 -12.80
C LEU A 687 41.33 -28.59 -12.64
N PRO A 688 40.89 -27.89 -11.59
CA PRO A 688 39.48 -27.58 -11.40
C PRO A 688 38.96 -26.85 -12.64
N LYS A 689 37.80 -27.27 -13.14
CA LYS A 689 37.17 -26.61 -14.29
C LYS A 689 36.80 -25.20 -13.89
N ARG A 690 37.15 -24.24 -14.74
CA ARG A 690 36.86 -22.83 -14.53
C ARG A 690 35.73 -22.40 -15.43
N TYR A 691 34.91 -21.50 -14.92
CA TYR A 691 33.76 -20.97 -15.61
C TYR A 691 33.73 -19.45 -15.45
N ARG A 692 33.23 -18.74 -16.46
CA ARG A 692 32.97 -17.31 -16.38
C ARG A 692 31.47 -17.06 -16.22
N LEU A 693 31.14 -16.28 -15.21
CA LEU A 693 29.81 -15.77 -14.95
C LEU A 693 29.64 -14.42 -15.67
N PRO A 694 28.61 -14.26 -16.53
CA PRO A 694 28.30 -12.96 -17.12
C PRO A 694 27.92 -11.93 -16.04
N THR A 695 28.46 -10.71 -16.15
CA THR A 695 28.20 -9.62 -15.18
C THR A 695 26.71 -9.34 -14.99
N VAL A 696 25.92 -9.35 -16.07
CA VAL A 696 24.46 -9.13 -16.01
C VAL A 696 23.75 -10.18 -15.15
N LEU A 697 24.22 -11.43 -15.20
CA LEU A 697 23.67 -12.50 -14.37
C LEU A 697 24.10 -12.34 -12.90
N ASP A 698 25.36 -11.96 -12.66
CA ASP A 698 25.83 -11.70 -11.29
C ASP A 698 25.04 -10.55 -10.66
N ASP A 699 24.84 -9.44 -11.38
CA ASP A 699 24.04 -8.30 -10.92
C ASP A 699 22.58 -8.69 -10.66
N GLU A 700 21.97 -9.48 -11.55
CA GLU A 700 20.60 -9.97 -11.39
C GLU A 700 20.47 -10.88 -10.16
N HIS A 701 21.40 -11.82 -9.97
CA HIS A 701 21.38 -12.76 -8.86
C HIS A 701 21.66 -12.07 -7.53
N CYS A 702 22.66 -11.19 -7.48
CA CYS A 702 22.98 -10.38 -6.31
C CYS A 702 21.83 -9.42 -5.96
N GLY A 703 21.17 -8.82 -6.96
CA GLY A 703 20.00 -7.95 -6.77
C GLY A 703 18.76 -8.67 -6.22
N ARG A 704 18.69 -10.00 -6.33
CA ARG A 704 17.65 -10.84 -5.71
C ARG A 704 18.01 -11.32 -4.31
N CYS A 705 19.25 -11.14 -3.87
CA CYS A 705 19.70 -11.53 -2.53
C CYS A 705 19.27 -10.52 -1.47
N TRP A 706 18.84 -11.01 -0.31
CA TRP A 706 18.37 -10.22 0.85
C TRP A 706 19.41 -9.30 1.46
#